data_AF-A0A376X6Q1-F1
#
_entry.id   AF-A0A376X6Q1-F1
#
_cell.length_a   1.000
_cell.length_b   1.000
_cell.length_c   1.000
_cell.angle_alpha   90.00
_cell.angle_beta   90.00
_cell.angle_gamma   90.00
#
_symmetry.space_group_name_H-M   'P 1'
#
loop_
_entity.id
_entity.type
_entity.pdbx_description
1 polymer ?
#
loop_
_entity_poly.entity_id
_entity_poly.type
_entity_poly.pdbx_seq_one_letter_code
_entity_poly.pdbx_strand_id
1 'polypeptide(L)'
;MSQHLPLVAAQPGIWMAEKLSELPSAWSVAHYVELTGEVDSPLLARAVVAGLAQADTLRMRFTEDNGEVWQWVDDALTFELPEIIDLRTNIDPHGTAQALMQADLQQDLRVDSGKPLVFHQLIQVADNRWYWYQRYHHLLVDGFSFPAITRQIANIYCTWLRGEPTPASPFTPFADVVEEYQQYRESEAWQRDAAFWAEQRRQLPPPASLSPAPLPGRSASADILRLKLEFTDGEFRQLATQLSGVQRTDLALALAALWLGRLCNRMDYAAGFIFMRRLGSAALTATGPVLNVLPLGIHIAAQETLPELATRLAAQLKKMRRHQRYDAEQIVRDSGRAAGDEPLFGPVLNIKVFDYQLDIPDVQAQTHTLATGPVNDLELALFPDVHGDLSIEILANKQRYDEPTLIQHAERLKMLIAQFAADPALLCGDVDIMLPGEYAQLAQLNATQVEIPETTLSALVAEQAAKTPDAPALADARYLFSYREMREQVVALANLLRERGVKPGDSVAVALPRSVFLTLALHAIVEAGAAWLPLDTGYPDDRLKMMLEDARPSLLITTDDQLPRFSDVPNLTSLCYNAPLTPQGSAPLQLSQPHHTAYIIFTSGSTGRPKGVMVGQTAIVNRLLWMQNHYPLTGEDVVAQKTPCSFDVSVWEFFWPFIAGAKLVMAEPEAHRDPLAMQQFFAEYGVTTTHFVPSMLAAFVASLTPQTARQSCATLKQVFCSGEALPADLCREWQQLTGAPLHNLYGPTEAAVDVSWYPAFGEELAQVRGSSVPIGYPVWNTGLRILDAMMHPVPPGVAGDLYLTGIQLAQGYLGRPDLTASRFIADPFAPGERMYRTGDVARWLDNGAVEYLGRSDDQLKIRGAAYRTGRNRSRDAGAAGCRTSRYPRLCD
;
A
#
# COMPACT_ATOMS: atom_id res chain seq x y z
N MET A 1 54.13 17.95 -7.92
CA MET A 1 52.76 18.50 -8.07
C MET A 1 51.85 17.30 -8.14
N SER A 2 50.93 17.14 -7.19
CA SER A 2 49.98 16.02 -7.20
C SER A 2 49.05 16.14 -8.40
N GLN A 3 48.84 15.04 -9.13
CA GLN A 3 47.96 15.01 -10.29
C GLN A 3 46.51 15.01 -9.82
N HIS A 4 45.72 16.00 -10.26
CA HIS A 4 44.28 16.03 -10.04
C HIS A 4 43.57 15.10 -11.03
N LEU A 5 42.70 14.23 -10.52
CA LEU A 5 41.94 13.23 -11.25
C LEU A 5 40.44 13.47 -11.04
N PRO A 6 39.58 13.20 -12.03
CA PRO A 6 38.13 13.26 -11.82
C PRO A 6 37.64 12.08 -10.98
N LEU A 7 36.47 12.22 -10.37
CA LEU A 7 35.76 11.09 -9.75
C LEU A 7 35.30 10.10 -10.84
N VAL A 8 35.43 8.80 -10.54
CA VAL A 8 35.08 7.71 -11.47
C VAL A 8 34.31 6.60 -10.76
N ALA A 9 33.70 5.72 -11.57
CA ALA A 9 32.92 4.58 -11.09
C ALA A 9 31.84 4.99 -10.07
N ALA A 10 31.89 4.46 -8.84
CA ALA A 10 30.89 4.72 -7.81
C ALA A 10 31.03 6.10 -7.14
N GLN A 11 32.20 6.74 -7.24
CA GLN A 11 32.49 7.96 -6.48
C GLN A 11 31.54 9.13 -6.78
N PRO A 12 31.15 9.44 -8.04
CA PRO A 12 30.22 10.53 -8.32
C PRO A 12 28.85 10.36 -7.65
N GLY A 13 28.33 9.12 -7.61
CA GLY A 13 27.06 8.80 -6.97
C GLY A 13 27.13 8.96 -5.46
N ILE A 14 28.17 8.40 -4.84
CA ILE A 14 28.42 8.51 -3.40
C ILE A 14 28.58 9.99 -3.00
N TRP A 15 29.36 10.77 -3.76
CA TRP A 15 29.55 12.20 -3.48
C TRP A 15 28.23 12.98 -3.50
N MET A 16 27.42 12.80 -4.55
CA MET A 16 26.13 13.48 -4.64
C MET A 16 25.19 13.06 -3.51
N ALA A 17 25.17 11.76 -3.17
CA ALA A 17 24.32 11.24 -2.13
C ALA A 17 24.73 11.72 -0.72
N GLU A 18 26.03 11.94 -0.47
CA GLU A 18 26.54 12.54 0.77
C GLU A 18 26.19 14.03 0.86
N LYS A 19 26.39 14.80 -0.23
CA LYS A 19 26.02 16.22 -0.29
C LYS A 19 24.54 16.47 -0.01
N LEU A 20 23.67 15.54 -0.41
CA LEU A 20 22.24 15.59 -0.17
C LEU A 20 21.81 14.98 1.17
N SER A 21 22.71 14.29 1.88
CA SER A 21 22.41 13.70 3.18
C SER A 21 22.58 14.73 4.29
N GLU A 22 21.74 14.67 5.31
CA GLU A 22 21.88 15.45 6.55
C GLU A 22 22.59 14.64 7.66
N LEU A 23 22.98 13.39 7.36
CA LEU A 23 23.57 12.49 8.34
C LEU A 23 25.07 12.73 8.50
N PRO A 24 25.61 12.52 9.72
CA PRO A 24 27.02 12.79 10.03
C PRO A 24 27.99 11.73 9.48
N SER A 25 27.54 10.50 9.25
CA SER A 25 28.45 9.37 8.94
C SER A 25 27.88 8.36 7.95
N ALA A 26 26.84 8.73 7.20
CA ALA A 26 26.08 7.77 6.39
C ALA A 26 26.93 6.99 5.38
N TRP A 27 27.98 7.62 4.86
CA TRP A 27 28.86 7.05 3.85
C TRP A 27 30.19 6.57 4.45
N SER A 28 30.22 6.22 5.73
CA SER A 28 31.33 5.48 6.34
C SER A 28 31.02 3.99 6.42
N VAL A 29 31.91 3.16 5.89
CA VAL A 29 31.86 1.70 6.01
C VAL A 29 32.72 1.29 7.20
N ALA A 30 32.18 0.48 8.10
CA ALA A 30 32.88 0.09 9.32
C ALA A 30 32.59 -1.36 9.71
N HIS A 31 33.60 -2.01 10.29
CA HIS A 31 33.56 -3.37 10.78
C HIS A 31 34.65 -3.57 11.85
N TYR A 32 34.62 -4.71 12.53
CA TYR A 32 35.75 -5.16 13.32
C TYR A 32 36.08 -6.62 13.05
N VAL A 33 37.35 -6.97 13.19
CA VAL A 33 37.81 -8.36 13.15
C VAL A 33 38.03 -8.81 14.59
N GLU A 34 37.29 -9.83 15.02
CA GLU A 34 37.55 -10.55 16.24
C GLU A 34 38.71 -11.53 16.02
N LEU A 35 39.81 -11.28 16.72
CA LEU A 35 41.01 -12.11 16.70
C LEU A 35 41.10 -12.86 18.03
N THR A 36 41.06 -14.19 17.98
CA THR A 36 41.18 -15.06 19.15
C THR A 36 42.48 -15.85 19.09
N GLY A 37 43.43 -15.50 19.95
CA GLY A 37 44.78 -16.05 20.02
C GLY A 37 45.78 -15.02 20.56
N GLU A 38 47.07 -15.38 20.59
CA GLU A 38 48.16 -14.48 20.97
C GLU A 38 48.45 -13.48 19.84
N VAL A 39 48.42 -12.18 20.15
CA VAL A 39 48.64 -11.10 19.17
C VAL A 39 49.67 -10.11 19.70
N ASP A 40 50.74 -9.88 18.92
CA ASP A 40 51.69 -8.80 19.15
C ASP A 40 51.06 -7.48 18.68
N SER A 41 50.34 -6.81 19.58
CA SER A 41 49.57 -5.61 19.24
C SER A 41 50.43 -4.41 18.80
N PRO A 42 51.61 -4.11 19.36
CA PRO A 42 52.51 -3.09 18.80
C PRO A 42 52.97 -3.44 17.38
N LEU A 43 53.28 -4.70 17.09
CA LEU A 43 53.67 -5.13 15.75
C LEU A 43 52.51 -5.03 14.75
N LEU A 44 51.31 -5.45 15.17
CA LEU A 44 50.09 -5.31 14.36
C LEU A 44 49.76 -3.84 14.08
N ALA A 45 49.88 -2.95 15.07
CA ALA A 45 49.69 -1.51 14.89
C ALA A 45 50.66 -0.93 13.84
N ARG A 46 51.92 -1.37 13.83
CA ARG A 46 52.88 -1.00 12.78
C ARG A 46 52.51 -1.59 11.40
N ALA A 47 51.98 -2.81 11.37
CA ALA A 47 51.57 -3.47 10.13
C ALA A 47 50.37 -2.79 9.51
N VAL A 48 49.44 -2.28 10.33
CA VAL A 48 48.33 -1.43 9.89
C VAL A 48 48.87 -0.22 9.14
N VAL A 49 49.76 0.57 9.75
CA VAL A 49 50.36 1.76 9.09
C VAL A 49 50.99 1.41 7.74
N ALA A 50 51.78 0.32 7.69
CA ALA A 50 52.44 -0.11 6.46
C ALA A 50 51.43 -0.57 5.38
N GLY A 51 50.39 -1.31 5.76
CA GLY A 51 49.37 -1.76 4.81
C GLY A 51 48.48 -0.61 4.31
N LEU A 52 48.10 0.33 5.17
CA LEU A 52 47.36 1.52 4.75
C LEU A 52 48.16 2.37 3.76
N ALA A 53 49.48 2.50 3.96
CA ALA A 53 50.36 3.22 3.05
C ALA A 53 50.48 2.58 1.65
N GLN A 54 50.24 1.26 1.54
CA GLN A 54 50.26 0.54 0.26
C GLN A 54 49.02 0.79 -0.61
N ALA A 55 47.90 1.19 0.01
CA ALA A 55 46.66 1.54 -0.68
C ALA A 55 46.62 3.05 -0.96
N ASP A 56 46.88 3.44 -2.21
CA ASP A 56 46.95 4.85 -2.61
C ASP A 56 45.63 5.60 -2.38
N THR A 57 44.48 4.95 -2.58
CA THR A 57 43.15 5.56 -2.36
C THR A 57 42.94 6.02 -0.93
N LEU A 58 43.60 5.43 0.07
CA LEU A 58 43.44 5.84 1.46
C LEU A 58 44.09 7.19 1.78
N ARG A 59 44.94 7.70 0.87
CA ARG A 59 45.56 9.03 0.94
C ARG A 59 44.87 10.05 0.02
N MET A 60 43.69 9.72 -0.51
CA MET A 60 42.94 10.63 -1.36
C MET A 60 42.36 11.80 -0.58
N ARG A 61 42.46 12.97 -1.19
CA ARG A 61 41.74 14.17 -0.81
C ARG A 61 40.76 14.54 -1.92
N PHE A 62 39.71 15.26 -1.53
CA PHE A 62 38.67 15.72 -2.44
C PHE A 62 38.54 17.24 -2.35
N THR A 63 38.26 17.89 -3.47
CA THR A 63 37.91 19.32 -3.50
C THR A 63 36.83 19.56 -4.52
N GLU A 64 36.08 20.62 -4.28
CA GLU A 64 35.07 21.13 -5.18
C GLU A 64 35.59 22.47 -5.73
N ASP A 65 35.74 22.55 -7.05
CA ASP A 65 36.19 23.75 -7.75
C ASP A 65 35.16 24.12 -8.82
N ASN A 66 34.46 25.25 -8.63
CA ASN A 66 33.44 25.76 -9.53
C ASN A 66 32.33 24.74 -9.93
N GLY A 67 31.95 23.85 -9.00
CA GLY A 67 30.93 22.82 -9.20
C GLY A 67 31.44 21.50 -9.81
N GLU A 68 32.72 21.43 -10.18
CA GLU A 68 33.40 20.19 -10.54
C GLU A 68 34.11 19.60 -9.31
N VAL A 69 34.11 18.28 -9.19
CA VAL A 69 34.72 17.59 -8.05
C VAL A 69 35.97 16.87 -8.51
N TRP A 70 37.08 17.13 -7.82
CA TRP A 70 38.38 16.55 -8.11
C TRP A 70 38.90 15.74 -6.93
N GLN A 71 39.65 14.69 -7.24
CA GLN A 71 40.40 13.88 -6.28
C GLN A 71 41.88 13.89 -6.61
N TRP A 72 42.74 13.77 -5.60
CA TRP A 72 44.17 13.54 -5.79
C TRP A 72 44.75 12.77 -4.61
N VAL A 73 45.83 12.04 -4.86
CA VAL A 73 46.59 11.35 -3.81
C VAL A 73 47.56 12.37 -3.18
N ASP A 74 47.50 12.50 -1.86
CA ASP A 74 48.46 13.29 -1.10
C ASP A 74 49.59 12.39 -0.58
N ASP A 75 50.70 12.34 -1.32
CA ASP A 75 51.87 11.55 -0.93
C ASP A 75 52.53 12.01 0.37
N ALA A 76 52.23 13.24 0.83
CA ALA A 76 52.72 13.76 2.10
C ALA A 76 51.88 13.30 3.31
N LEU A 77 50.71 12.69 3.09
CA LEU A 77 49.85 12.19 4.15
C LEU A 77 50.50 10.97 4.82
N THR A 78 50.69 11.07 6.14
CA THR A 78 51.19 9.97 6.98
C THR A 78 50.06 9.38 7.82
N PHE A 79 49.99 8.06 7.93
CA PHE A 79 49.05 7.38 8.81
C PHE A 79 49.59 7.30 10.24
N GLU A 80 48.73 7.59 11.21
CA GLU A 80 49.04 7.45 12.63
C GLU A 80 49.04 5.98 13.06
N LEU A 81 49.81 5.65 14.10
CA LEU A 81 49.72 4.31 14.70
C LEU A 81 48.33 4.16 15.35
N PRO A 82 47.61 3.06 15.08
CA PRO A 82 46.36 2.77 15.76
C PRO A 82 46.53 2.77 17.28
N GLU A 83 45.59 3.40 17.98
CA GLU A 83 45.56 3.35 19.42
C GLU A 83 45.26 1.92 19.91
N ILE A 84 45.94 1.51 20.97
CA ILE A 84 45.75 0.20 21.62
C ILE A 84 45.02 0.44 22.94
N ILE A 85 43.77 0.00 23.03
CA ILE A 85 42.94 0.15 24.22
C ILE A 85 42.87 -1.19 24.96
N ASP A 86 43.29 -1.19 26.23
CA ASP A 86 43.14 -2.34 27.11
C ASP A 86 41.86 -2.22 27.95
N LEU A 87 40.84 -3.01 27.60
CA LEU A 87 39.57 -3.06 28.33
C LEU A 87 39.44 -4.31 29.22
N ARG A 88 40.48 -5.13 29.36
CA ARG A 88 40.40 -6.41 30.09
C ARG A 88 39.98 -6.26 31.55
N THR A 89 40.27 -5.12 32.16
CA THR A 89 39.93 -4.81 33.56
C THR A 89 38.58 -4.09 33.70
N ASN A 90 37.88 -3.82 32.60
CA ASN A 90 36.54 -3.25 32.61
C ASN A 90 35.50 -4.28 33.09
N ILE A 91 34.40 -3.80 33.67
CA ILE A 91 33.28 -4.64 34.14
C ILE A 91 32.61 -5.36 32.96
N ASP A 92 32.47 -4.68 31.83
CA ASP A 92 31.96 -5.25 30.58
C ASP A 92 32.86 -4.84 29.42
N PRO A 93 33.98 -5.57 29.19
CA PRO A 93 34.93 -5.25 28.13
C PRO A 93 34.28 -5.28 26.73
N HIS A 94 33.38 -6.23 26.49
CA HIS A 94 32.71 -6.41 25.21
C HIS A 94 31.74 -5.26 24.91
N GLY A 95 30.80 -4.99 25.83
CA GLY A 95 29.84 -3.89 25.65
C GLY A 95 30.52 -2.53 25.58
N THR A 96 31.58 -2.32 26.37
CA THR A 96 32.38 -1.09 26.30
C THR A 96 33.09 -0.94 24.94
N ALA A 97 33.68 -2.03 24.41
CA ALA A 97 34.30 -2.00 23.09
C ALA A 97 33.27 -1.67 21.98
N GLN A 98 32.07 -2.26 22.05
CA GLN A 98 30.98 -1.94 21.13
C GLN A 98 30.56 -0.47 21.23
N ALA A 99 30.42 0.07 22.44
CA ALA A 99 30.10 1.48 22.66
C ALA A 99 31.18 2.42 22.09
N LEU A 100 32.47 2.07 22.21
CA LEU A 100 33.57 2.83 21.60
C LEU A 100 33.48 2.86 20.07
N MET A 101 33.27 1.70 19.45
CA MET A 101 33.13 1.61 17.99
C MET A 101 31.89 2.37 17.48
N GLN A 102 30.78 2.30 18.21
CA GLN A 102 29.57 3.07 17.90
C GLN A 102 29.77 4.58 18.09
N ALA A 103 30.49 4.99 19.13
CA ALA A 103 30.80 6.41 19.39
C ALA A 103 31.64 7.04 18.27
N ASP A 104 32.57 6.29 17.67
CA ASP A 104 33.30 6.73 16.48
C ASP A 104 32.35 6.94 15.28
N LEU A 105 31.40 6.03 15.04
CA LEU A 105 30.41 6.17 13.97
C LEU A 105 29.38 7.29 14.19
N GLN A 106 29.21 7.78 15.42
CA GLN A 106 28.31 8.90 15.74
C GLN A 106 28.95 10.27 15.47
N GLN A 107 30.24 10.31 15.17
CA GLN A 107 30.93 11.53 14.81
C GLN A 107 30.49 12.06 13.44
N ASP A 108 30.68 13.36 13.22
CA ASP A 108 30.71 13.91 11.86
C ASP A 108 31.97 13.41 11.15
N LEU A 109 31.78 12.52 10.17
CA LEU A 109 32.78 11.81 9.39
C LEU A 109 32.65 12.12 7.90
N ARG A 110 31.90 13.18 7.58
CA ARG A 110 31.73 13.65 6.21
C ARG A 110 33.04 14.16 5.63
N VAL A 111 33.15 14.14 4.31
CA VAL A 111 34.36 14.62 3.62
C VAL A 111 34.69 16.09 3.92
N ASP A 112 33.67 16.92 4.15
CA ASP A 112 33.81 18.34 4.47
C ASP A 112 34.10 18.64 5.94
N SER A 113 34.09 17.63 6.82
CA SER A 113 34.39 17.79 8.26
C SER A 113 35.86 18.08 8.57
N GLY A 114 36.77 17.79 7.62
CA GLY A 114 38.22 17.89 7.80
C GLY A 114 38.84 16.77 8.66
N LYS A 115 38.05 15.78 9.09
CA LYS A 115 38.56 14.61 9.83
C LYS A 115 39.16 13.55 8.89
N PRO A 116 40.05 12.68 9.40
CA PRO A 116 40.55 11.55 8.63
C PRO A 116 39.42 10.61 8.17
N LEU A 117 39.44 10.28 6.88
CA LEU A 117 38.49 9.38 6.23
C LEU A 117 38.79 7.89 6.48
N VAL A 118 39.82 7.58 7.26
CA VAL A 118 40.25 6.23 7.61
C VAL A 118 40.58 6.20 9.10
N PHE A 119 40.14 5.16 9.80
CA PHE A 119 40.40 4.99 11.22
C PHE A 119 40.53 3.52 11.59
N HIS A 120 41.52 3.19 12.42
CA HIS A 120 41.74 1.86 12.97
C HIS A 120 42.04 1.95 14.47
N GLN A 121 41.57 0.97 15.23
CA GLN A 121 41.85 0.86 16.66
C GLN A 121 41.98 -0.62 17.04
N LEU A 122 42.91 -0.94 17.95
CA LEU A 122 43.06 -2.29 18.50
C LEU A 122 42.53 -2.29 19.93
N ILE A 123 41.48 -3.07 20.18
CA ILE A 123 40.82 -3.13 21.49
C ILE A 123 41.00 -4.52 22.07
N GLN A 124 41.66 -4.64 23.23
CA GLN A 124 41.82 -5.92 23.92
C GLN A 124 40.68 -6.11 24.92
N VAL A 125 39.88 -7.17 24.75
CA VAL A 125 38.72 -7.48 25.60
C VAL A 125 38.94 -8.69 26.51
N ALA A 126 39.91 -9.54 26.19
CA ALA A 126 40.42 -10.61 27.06
C ALA A 126 41.91 -10.84 26.78
N ASP A 127 42.60 -11.66 27.59
CA ASP A 127 44.03 -11.93 27.39
C ASP A 127 44.33 -12.46 25.98
N ASN A 128 43.47 -13.34 25.46
CA ASN A 128 43.59 -13.96 24.14
C ASN A 128 42.52 -13.50 23.13
N ARG A 129 41.88 -12.33 23.35
CA ARG A 129 40.82 -11.84 22.45
C ARG A 129 40.92 -10.34 22.19
N TRP A 130 40.91 -10.00 20.90
CA TRP A 130 41.06 -8.65 20.38
C TRP A 130 39.93 -8.31 19.40
N TYR A 131 39.48 -7.06 19.45
CA TYR A 131 38.66 -6.45 18.41
C TYR A 131 39.50 -5.43 17.66
N TRP A 132 39.80 -5.74 16.40
CA TRP A 132 40.46 -4.85 15.49
C TRP A 132 39.42 -4.08 14.68
N TYR A 133 39.09 -2.88 15.15
CA TYR A 133 38.11 -1.99 14.53
C TYR A 133 38.70 -1.26 13.32
N GLN A 134 37.92 -1.14 12.25
CA GLN A 134 38.31 -0.53 10.98
C GLN A 134 37.14 0.27 10.41
N ARG A 135 37.42 1.51 10.01
CA ARG A 135 36.47 2.41 9.34
C ARG A 135 37.12 3.11 8.17
N TYR A 136 36.36 3.24 7.09
CA TYR A 136 36.75 3.93 5.87
C TYR A 136 35.58 4.74 5.32
N HIS A 137 35.84 5.89 4.72
CA HIS A 137 34.84 6.58 3.92
C HIS A 137 34.58 5.80 2.62
N HIS A 138 33.31 5.69 2.20
CA HIS A 138 32.88 4.86 1.07
C HIS A 138 33.39 5.40 -0.28
N LEU A 139 33.86 6.67 -0.35
CA LEU A 139 34.58 7.18 -1.52
C LEU A 139 35.98 6.55 -1.71
N LEU A 140 36.53 5.93 -0.67
CA LEU A 140 37.89 5.38 -0.67
C LEU A 140 37.91 3.87 -0.88
N VAL A 141 36.85 3.18 -0.45
CA VAL A 141 36.74 1.71 -0.46
C VAL A 141 35.32 1.26 -0.76
N ASP A 142 35.18 0.00 -1.14
CA ASP A 142 33.89 -0.68 -1.21
C ASP A 142 33.93 -2.03 -0.47
N GLY A 143 32.81 -2.75 -0.46
CA GLY A 143 32.68 -4.04 0.23
C GLY A 143 33.69 -5.11 -0.18
N PHE A 144 34.33 -4.97 -1.34
CA PHE A 144 35.34 -5.92 -1.82
C PHE A 144 36.77 -5.49 -1.49
N SER A 145 37.05 -4.19 -1.51
CA SER A 145 38.43 -3.72 -1.33
C SER A 145 38.85 -3.69 0.12
N PHE A 146 37.98 -3.37 1.08
CA PHE A 146 38.40 -3.32 2.49
C PHE A 146 38.92 -4.68 3.01
N PRO A 147 38.31 -5.86 2.70
CA PRO A 147 38.88 -7.14 3.14
C PRO A 147 40.24 -7.44 2.52
N ALA A 148 40.51 -6.93 1.31
CA ALA A 148 41.83 -7.06 0.68
C ALA A 148 42.89 -6.23 1.42
N ILE A 149 42.54 -5.03 1.89
CA ILE A 149 43.40 -4.18 2.74
C ILE A 149 43.68 -4.90 4.06
N THR A 150 42.64 -5.42 4.72
CA THR A 150 42.77 -6.20 5.95
C THR A 150 43.68 -7.41 5.79
N ARG A 151 43.51 -8.20 4.70
CA ARG A 151 44.40 -9.32 4.37
C ARG A 151 45.84 -8.91 4.15
N GLN A 152 46.07 -7.78 3.47
CA GLN A 152 47.43 -7.32 3.23
C GLN A 152 48.12 -6.85 4.52
N ILE A 153 47.38 -6.19 5.42
CA ILE A 153 47.88 -5.86 6.76
C ILE A 153 48.24 -7.15 7.53
N ALA A 154 47.38 -8.16 7.51
CA ALA A 154 47.66 -9.46 8.12
C ALA A 154 48.89 -10.15 7.50
N ASN A 155 49.04 -10.09 6.17
CA ASN A 155 50.20 -10.61 5.46
C ASN A 155 51.49 -9.92 5.90
N ILE A 156 51.50 -8.58 6.00
CA ILE A 156 52.64 -7.82 6.51
C ILE A 156 52.97 -8.23 7.95
N TYR A 157 51.96 -8.30 8.81
CA TYR A 157 52.12 -8.73 10.21
C TYR A 157 52.75 -10.12 10.33
N CYS A 158 52.18 -11.12 9.65
CA CYS A 158 52.72 -12.48 9.65
C CYS A 158 54.12 -12.57 9.04
N THR A 159 54.44 -11.75 8.04
CA THR A 159 55.77 -11.67 7.43
C THR A 159 56.81 -11.14 8.40
N TRP A 160 56.47 -10.10 9.16
CA TRP A 160 57.37 -9.57 10.18
C TRP A 160 57.53 -10.52 11.38
N LEU A 161 56.51 -11.29 11.75
CA LEU A 161 56.66 -12.37 12.75
C LEU A 161 57.70 -13.42 12.33
N ARG A 162 57.86 -13.66 11.02
CA ARG A 162 58.91 -14.54 10.47
C ARG A 162 60.27 -13.87 10.32
N GLY A 163 60.40 -12.57 10.65
CA GLY A 163 61.63 -11.80 10.47
C GLY A 163 61.97 -11.45 9.02
N GLU A 164 60.98 -11.51 8.11
CA GLU A 164 61.13 -11.20 6.69
C GLU A 164 60.91 -9.70 6.41
N PRO A 165 61.45 -9.13 5.31
CA PRO A 165 61.19 -7.73 4.94
C PRO A 165 59.72 -7.50 4.56
N THR A 166 59.27 -6.24 4.65
CA THR A 166 57.89 -5.87 4.27
C THR A 166 57.56 -6.33 2.84
N PRO A 167 56.46 -7.05 2.62
CA PRO A 167 56.05 -7.49 1.30
C PRO A 167 55.69 -6.29 0.40
N ALA A 168 55.84 -6.47 -0.92
CA ALA A 168 55.45 -5.45 -1.88
C ALA A 168 53.93 -5.19 -1.87
N SER A 169 53.51 -4.00 -2.34
CA SER A 169 52.08 -3.70 -2.49
C SER A 169 51.47 -4.60 -3.57
N PRO A 170 50.36 -5.30 -3.27
CA PRO A 170 49.58 -6.02 -4.27
C PRO A 170 48.59 -5.10 -5.01
N PHE A 171 48.49 -3.82 -4.61
CA PHE A 171 47.44 -2.93 -5.07
C PHE A 171 47.83 -2.16 -6.34
N THR A 172 46.90 -2.13 -7.29
CA THR A 172 47.03 -1.31 -8.50
C THR A 172 46.70 0.15 -8.17
N PRO A 173 47.49 1.12 -8.69
CA PRO A 173 47.16 2.54 -8.53
C PRO A 173 45.76 2.86 -9.06
N PHE A 174 44.97 3.64 -8.31
CA PHE A 174 43.63 4.00 -8.74
C PHE A 174 43.62 4.96 -9.94
N ALA A 175 44.74 5.63 -10.22
CA ALA A 175 44.93 6.40 -11.44
C ALA A 175 44.75 5.54 -12.71
N ASP A 176 45.17 4.27 -12.68
CA ASP A 176 44.99 3.34 -13.81
C ASP A 176 43.50 3.02 -14.03
N VAL A 177 42.71 2.98 -12.95
CA VAL A 177 41.25 2.82 -13.02
C VAL A 177 40.60 4.08 -13.60
N VAL A 178 41.07 5.27 -13.21
CA VAL A 178 40.59 6.55 -13.77
C VAL A 178 40.84 6.59 -15.28
N GLU A 179 42.03 6.20 -15.73
CA GLU A 179 42.38 6.14 -17.15
C GLU A 179 41.49 5.14 -17.90
N GLU A 180 41.28 3.93 -17.36
CA GLU A 180 40.39 2.91 -17.96
C GLU A 180 38.97 3.47 -18.19
N TYR A 181 38.45 4.25 -17.24
CA TYR A 181 37.11 4.84 -17.33
C TYR A 181 37.02 6.02 -18.28
N GLN A 182 38.07 6.85 -18.37
CA GLN A 182 38.15 7.92 -19.36
C GLN A 182 38.16 7.34 -20.78
N GLN A 183 39.03 6.34 -21.02
CA GLN A 183 39.08 5.63 -22.29
C GLN A 183 37.73 4.94 -22.61
N TYR A 184 37.06 4.36 -21.61
CA TYR A 184 35.74 3.78 -21.79
C TYR A 184 34.68 4.82 -22.19
N ARG A 185 34.62 5.98 -21.53
CA ARG A 185 33.66 7.07 -21.84
C ARG A 185 33.80 7.58 -23.28
N GLU A 186 35.01 7.58 -23.82
CA GLU A 186 35.30 8.01 -25.19
C GLU A 186 35.15 6.88 -26.24
N SER A 187 34.86 5.65 -25.81
CA SER A 187 34.78 4.49 -26.69
C SER A 187 33.40 4.28 -27.32
N GLU A 188 33.34 3.51 -28.41
CA GLU A 188 32.08 3.04 -29.00
C GLU A 188 31.25 2.18 -28.02
N ALA A 189 31.91 1.54 -27.04
CA ALA A 189 31.22 0.75 -26.03
C ALA A 189 30.35 1.62 -25.12
N TRP A 190 30.74 2.87 -24.83
CA TRP A 190 29.91 3.81 -24.08
C TRP A 190 28.57 4.06 -24.77
N GLN A 191 28.59 4.38 -26.07
CA GLN A 191 27.39 4.63 -26.85
C GLN A 191 26.49 3.39 -26.94
N ARG A 192 27.09 2.21 -27.11
CA ARG A 192 26.37 0.93 -27.11
C ARG A 192 25.70 0.64 -25.77
N ASP A 193 26.42 0.85 -24.68
CA ASP A 193 25.93 0.57 -23.32
C ASP A 193 24.84 1.60 -22.93
N ALA A 194 24.99 2.87 -23.32
CA ALA A 194 23.96 3.90 -23.18
C ALA A 194 22.67 3.53 -23.93
N ALA A 195 22.77 3.06 -25.18
CA ALA A 195 21.62 2.61 -25.96
C ALA A 195 20.93 1.39 -25.32
N PHE A 196 21.72 0.43 -24.80
CA PHE A 196 21.19 -0.73 -24.07
C PHE A 196 20.38 -0.29 -22.84
N TRP A 197 20.94 0.56 -21.99
CA TRP A 197 20.26 1.02 -20.77
C TRP A 197 19.09 1.96 -21.05
N ALA A 198 19.13 2.72 -22.14
CA ALA A 198 17.97 3.49 -22.61
C ALA A 198 16.80 2.57 -22.96
N GLU A 199 17.05 1.44 -23.63
CA GLU A 199 16.02 0.45 -23.93
C GLU A 199 15.55 -0.29 -22.68
N GLN A 200 16.47 -0.69 -21.78
CA GLN A 200 16.11 -1.28 -20.49
C GLN A 200 15.18 -0.36 -19.69
N ARG A 201 15.45 0.94 -19.64
CA ARG A 201 14.57 1.92 -18.96
C ARG A 201 13.18 2.02 -19.56
N ARG A 202 13.04 1.91 -20.89
CA ARG A 202 11.72 1.94 -21.54
C ARG A 202 10.87 0.73 -21.18
N GLN A 203 11.52 -0.41 -20.93
CA GLN A 203 10.88 -1.68 -20.59
C GLN A 203 10.83 -1.93 -19.08
N LEU A 204 11.50 -1.10 -18.28
CA LEU A 204 11.65 -1.32 -16.85
C LEU A 204 10.26 -1.19 -16.18
N PRO A 205 9.80 -2.23 -15.46
CA PRO A 205 8.58 -2.11 -14.67
C PRO A 205 8.75 -1.07 -13.55
N PRO A 206 7.64 -0.53 -13.01
CA PRO A 206 7.71 0.38 -11.87
C PRO A 206 8.34 -0.29 -10.64
N PRO A 207 9.02 0.49 -9.78
CA PRO A 207 9.58 -0.04 -8.54
C PRO A 207 8.46 -0.57 -7.62
N ALA A 208 8.83 -1.49 -6.73
CA ALA A 208 7.95 -2.05 -5.72
C ALA A 208 8.70 -2.18 -4.39
N SER A 209 7.96 -2.29 -3.30
CA SER A 209 8.48 -2.38 -1.94
C SER A 209 7.53 -3.23 -1.10
N LEU A 210 8.08 -3.92 -0.09
CA LEU A 210 7.30 -4.65 0.91
C LEU A 210 6.57 -3.68 1.85
N SER A 211 7.22 -2.56 2.19
CA SER A 211 6.59 -1.48 2.93
C SER A 211 5.56 -0.75 2.06
N PRO A 212 4.37 -0.43 2.58
CA PRO A 212 3.32 0.32 1.87
C PRO A 212 3.70 1.80 1.65
N ALA A 213 4.67 2.30 2.40
CA ALA A 213 5.07 3.69 2.34
C ALA A 213 5.76 3.97 1.00
N PRO A 214 5.52 5.13 0.37
CA PRO A 214 6.23 5.52 -0.84
C PRO A 214 7.74 5.33 -0.70
N LEU A 215 8.39 4.87 -1.76
CA LEU A 215 9.83 4.68 -1.75
C LEU A 215 10.50 6.05 -1.57
N PRO A 216 11.37 6.23 -0.57
CA PRO A 216 12.09 7.48 -0.44
C PRO A 216 13.15 7.53 -1.54
N GLY A 217 13.31 8.69 -2.18
CA GLY A 217 14.43 8.92 -3.10
C GLY A 217 15.81 8.80 -2.41
N ARG A 218 15.85 8.91 -1.08
CA ARG A 218 17.06 8.83 -0.24
C ARG A 218 16.74 8.35 1.17
N SER A 219 17.62 7.55 1.77
CA SER A 219 17.49 7.17 3.17
C SER A 219 17.77 8.36 4.10
N ALA A 220 16.93 8.53 5.12
CA ALA A 220 17.16 9.44 6.23
C ALA A 220 17.97 8.80 7.37
N SER A 221 18.39 7.54 7.24
CA SER A 221 19.18 6.81 8.24
C SER A 221 20.28 5.95 7.61
N ALA A 222 21.44 5.93 8.26
CA ALA A 222 22.49 4.94 8.02
C ALA A 222 22.43 3.77 9.02
N ASP A 223 21.64 3.93 10.08
CA ASP A 223 21.31 2.86 11.00
C ASP A 223 20.20 2.00 10.38
N ILE A 224 20.51 0.72 10.17
CA ILE A 224 19.69 -0.26 9.46
C ILE A 224 19.45 -1.50 10.33
N LEU A 225 18.39 -2.26 10.04
CA LEU A 225 18.24 -3.60 10.56
C LEU A 225 19.14 -4.54 9.76
N ARG A 226 19.80 -5.47 10.44
CA ARG A 226 20.62 -6.52 9.82
C ARG A 226 20.22 -7.85 10.42
N LEU A 227 19.65 -8.73 9.61
CA LEU A 227 19.25 -10.07 10.02
C LEU A 227 20.04 -11.09 9.22
N LYS A 228 20.70 -12.02 9.89
CA LYS A 228 21.37 -13.17 9.27
C LYS A 228 20.58 -14.43 9.61
N LEU A 229 20.19 -15.17 8.59
CA LEU A 229 19.36 -16.37 8.73
C LEU A 229 19.98 -17.51 7.94
N GLU A 230 20.08 -18.67 8.58
CA GLU A 230 20.58 -19.89 7.97
C GLU A 230 19.43 -20.90 7.82
N PHE A 231 19.23 -21.41 6.61
CA PHE A 231 18.23 -22.44 6.35
C PHE A 231 18.90 -23.81 6.39
N THR A 232 18.74 -24.48 7.53
CA THR A 232 19.40 -25.76 7.88
C THR A 232 18.48 -26.98 7.73
N ASP A 233 17.26 -26.78 7.25
CA ASP A 233 16.26 -27.83 7.01
C ASP A 233 16.65 -28.77 5.85
N GLY A 234 17.58 -28.37 5.00
CA GLY A 234 18.06 -29.16 3.86
C GLY A 234 17.09 -29.17 2.67
N GLU A 235 16.00 -28.40 2.71
CA GLU A 235 15.00 -28.37 1.63
C GLU A 235 15.58 -27.71 0.38
N PHE A 236 16.34 -26.63 0.54
CA PHE A 236 17.08 -26.02 -0.57
C PHE A 236 18.09 -26.99 -1.18
N ARG A 237 18.77 -27.79 -0.35
CA ARG A 237 19.73 -28.81 -0.79
C ARG A 237 19.05 -29.90 -1.62
N GLN A 238 17.89 -30.36 -1.16
CA GLN A 238 17.05 -31.31 -1.88
C GLN A 238 16.61 -30.74 -3.23
N LEU A 239 16.07 -29.52 -3.25
CA LEU A 239 15.60 -28.84 -4.45
C LEU A 239 16.73 -28.65 -5.47
N ALA A 240 17.89 -28.16 -5.04
CA ALA A 240 19.06 -27.97 -5.89
C ALA A 240 19.57 -29.29 -6.48
N THR A 241 19.42 -30.41 -5.77
CA THR A 241 19.78 -31.74 -6.26
C THR A 241 18.79 -32.25 -7.31
N GLN A 242 17.48 -32.07 -7.06
CA GLN A 242 16.42 -32.41 -8.02
C GLN A 242 16.54 -31.58 -9.31
N LEU A 243 16.92 -30.31 -9.18
CA LEU A 243 17.09 -29.37 -10.29
C LEU A 243 18.57 -29.16 -10.67
N SER A 244 19.35 -30.24 -10.75
CA SER A 244 20.80 -30.20 -11.02
C SER A 244 21.23 -29.46 -12.30
N GLY A 245 20.30 -29.22 -13.24
CA GLY A 245 20.54 -28.42 -14.44
C GLY A 245 20.58 -26.90 -14.22
N VAL A 246 20.18 -26.41 -13.05
CA VAL A 246 20.16 -24.99 -12.68
C VAL A 246 21.32 -24.70 -11.72
N GLN A 247 22.07 -23.62 -11.97
CA GLN A 247 23.11 -23.20 -11.04
C GLN A 247 22.47 -22.77 -9.71
N ARG A 248 23.03 -23.21 -8.57
CA ARG A 248 22.47 -22.93 -7.23
C ARG A 248 22.20 -21.45 -6.97
N THR A 249 23.08 -20.56 -7.47
CA THR A 249 22.90 -19.10 -7.38
C THR A 249 21.68 -18.60 -8.15
N ASP A 250 21.42 -19.16 -9.33
CA ASP A 250 20.30 -18.76 -10.18
C ASP A 250 18.98 -19.28 -9.59
N LEU A 251 19.01 -20.47 -8.97
CA LEU A 251 17.88 -21.02 -8.23
C LEU A 251 17.52 -20.16 -7.01
N ALA A 252 18.50 -19.83 -6.16
CA ALA A 252 18.28 -18.95 -5.00
C ALA A 252 17.76 -17.57 -5.42
N LEU A 253 18.28 -17.02 -6.54
CA LEU A 253 17.82 -15.75 -7.07
C LEU A 253 16.38 -15.82 -7.59
N ALA A 254 15.99 -16.91 -8.25
CA ALA A 254 14.62 -17.11 -8.72
C ALA A 254 13.62 -17.23 -7.56
N LEU A 255 14.00 -17.95 -6.49
CA LEU A 255 13.21 -18.05 -5.26
C LEU A 255 13.04 -16.66 -4.61
N ALA A 256 14.12 -15.89 -4.49
CA ALA A 256 14.07 -14.53 -3.95
C ALA A 256 13.22 -13.58 -4.81
N ALA A 257 13.33 -13.68 -6.14
CA ALA A 257 12.53 -12.90 -7.07
C ALA A 257 11.02 -13.21 -6.93
N LEU A 258 10.67 -14.49 -6.86
CA LEU A 258 9.28 -14.91 -6.64
C LEU A 258 8.79 -14.42 -5.28
N TRP A 259 9.54 -14.67 -4.21
CA TRP A 259 9.22 -14.23 -2.85
C TRP A 259 8.98 -12.71 -2.73
N LEU A 260 9.90 -11.89 -3.27
CA LEU A 260 9.72 -10.43 -3.32
C LEU A 260 8.48 -10.05 -4.12
N GLY A 261 8.23 -10.69 -5.26
CA GLY A 261 7.05 -10.43 -6.09
C GLY A 261 5.73 -10.76 -5.36
N ARG A 262 5.67 -11.88 -4.62
CA ARG A 262 4.49 -12.26 -3.82
C ARG A 262 4.27 -11.24 -2.69
N LEU A 263 5.31 -10.83 -1.96
CA LEU A 263 5.19 -9.87 -0.87
C LEU A 263 4.90 -8.43 -1.33
N CYS A 264 5.35 -8.06 -2.53
CA CYS A 264 4.97 -6.79 -3.17
C CYS A 264 3.58 -6.84 -3.82
N ASN A 265 2.96 -8.03 -3.93
CA ASN A 265 1.84 -8.32 -4.82
C ASN A 265 2.04 -7.77 -6.25
N ARG A 266 3.22 -8.06 -6.83
CA ARG A 266 3.63 -7.58 -8.16
C ARG A 266 4.30 -8.70 -8.93
N MET A 267 3.77 -8.97 -10.12
CA MET A 267 4.39 -9.89 -11.07
C MET A 267 5.49 -9.22 -11.89
N ASP A 268 5.35 -7.91 -12.11
CA ASP A 268 6.34 -7.09 -12.78
C ASP A 268 6.81 -5.98 -11.83
N TYR A 269 8.11 -5.98 -11.49
CA TYR A 269 8.70 -4.98 -10.61
C TYR A 269 10.20 -4.78 -10.86
N ALA A 270 10.71 -3.60 -10.50
CA ALA A 270 12.13 -3.28 -10.61
C ALA A 270 12.86 -3.50 -9.28
N ALA A 271 13.91 -4.31 -9.34
CA ALA A 271 14.88 -4.52 -8.27
C ALA A 271 16.25 -3.94 -8.67
N GLY A 272 17.14 -3.72 -7.72
CA GLY A 272 18.56 -3.47 -7.97
C GLY A 272 19.35 -4.78 -7.97
N PHE A 273 20.42 -4.85 -8.74
CA PHE A 273 21.37 -5.97 -8.69
C PHE A 273 22.82 -5.46 -8.65
N ILE A 274 23.62 -6.03 -7.75
CA ILE A 274 24.99 -5.58 -7.48
C ILE A 274 25.99 -6.21 -8.45
N PHE A 275 26.74 -5.37 -9.17
CA PHE A 275 27.87 -5.77 -10.02
C PHE A 275 29.20 -5.23 -9.49
N MET A 276 30.20 -6.12 -9.33
CA MET A 276 31.51 -5.78 -8.75
C MET A 276 32.43 -4.99 -9.67
N ARG A 277 32.28 -5.11 -11.00
CA ARG A 277 33.12 -4.45 -12.02
C ARG A 277 34.64 -4.68 -11.95
N ARG A 278 35.10 -5.71 -11.22
CA ARG A 278 36.54 -6.00 -11.02
C ARG A 278 37.16 -6.98 -12.01
N LEU A 279 36.45 -8.05 -12.39
CA LEU A 279 36.99 -9.04 -13.32
C LEU A 279 37.21 -8.44 -14.72
N GLY A 280 38.45 -8.50 -15.21
CA GLY A 280 38.86 -7.95 -16.51
C GLY A 280 39.07 -6.44 -16.53
N SER A 281 39.15 -5.79 -15.36
CA SER A 281 39.44 -4.35 -15.19
C SER A 281 40.72 -4.16 -14.40
N ALA A 282 41.37 -3.01 -14.54
CA ALA A 282 42.46 -2.57 -13.65
C ALA A 282 42.02 -2.52 -12.17
N ALA A 283 40.71 -2.41 -11.92
CA ALA A 283 40.13 -2.41 -10.60
C ALA A 283 40.20 -3.76 -9.87
N LEU A 284 40.66 -4.85 -10.50
CA LEU A 284 40.75 -6.17 -9.85
C LEU A 284 41.51 -6.11 -8.52
N THR A 285 42.60 -5.36 -8.50
CA THR A 285 43.52 -5.20 -7.37
C THR A 285 43.55 -3.75 -6.85
N ALA A 286 42.70 -2.85 -7.35
CA ALA A 286 42.61 -1.48 -6.85
C ALA A 286 41.73 -1.39 -5.60
N THR A 287 42.00 -0.41 -4.73
CA THR A 287 41.31 -0.27 -3.45
C THR A 287 40.08 0.64 -3.49
N GLY A 288 39.93 1.47 -4.52
CA GLY A 288 38.79 2.39 -4.65
C GLY A 288 37.44 1.72 -4.92
N PRO A 289 36.33 2.48 -4.75
CA PRO A 289 34.98 1.95 -4.90
C PRO A 289 34.59 1.84 -6.38
N VAL A 290 34.33 0.61 -6.84
CA VAL A 290 33.97 0.33 -8.23
C VAL A 290 32.66 -0.44 -8.37
N LEU A 291 31.99 -0.77 -7.26
CA LEU A 291 30.65 -1.35 -7.26
C LEU A 291 29.65 -0.54 -8.10
N ASN A 292 28.68 -1.23 -8.71
CA ASN A 292 27.58 -0.60 -9.42
C ASN A 292 26.28 -1.37 -9.17
N VAL A 293 25.24 -0.66 -8.73
CA VAL A 293 23.92 -1.24 -8.48
C VAL A 293 23.02 -0.87 -9.64
N LEU A 294 22.70 -1.85 -10.49
CA LEU A 294 22.00 -1.62 -11.75
C LEU A 294 20.54 -2.08 -11.69
N PRO A 295 19.61 -1.38 -12.39
CA PRO A 295 18.20 -1.75 -12.41
C PRO A 295 17.98 -3.08 -13.13
N LEU A 296 17.28 -3.99 -12.48
CA LEU A 296 16.85 -5.30 -12.96
C LEU A 296 15.33 -5.33 -13.02
N GLY A 297 14.77 -5.40 -14.24
CA GLY A 297 13.35 -5.68 -14.42
C GLY A 297 13.06 -7.15 -14.16
N ILE A 298 12.22 -7.44 -13.16
CA ILE A 298 11.77 -8.78 -12.83
C ILE A 298 10.35 -8.95 -13.36
N HIS A 299 10.15 -10.06 -14.07
CA HIS A 299 8.88 -10.49 -14.63
C HIS A 299 8.62 -11.91 -14.15
N ILE A 300 7.50 -12.13 -13.48
CA ILE A 300 7.05 -13.44 -13.00
C ILE A 300 5.89 -13.87 -13.88
N ALA A 301 6.04 -15.02 -14.52
CA ALA A 301 4.97 -15.62 -15.31
C ALA A 301 4.31 -16.75 -14.49
N ALA A 302 3.01 -16.67 -14.26
CA ALA A 302 2.28 -17.62 -13.43
C ALA A 302 2.39 -19.06 -13.93
N GLN A 303 2.46 -19.23 -15.24
CA GLN A 303 2.52 -20.52 -15.92
C GLN A 303 3.93 -21.13 -16.02
N GLU A 304 4.96 -20.40 -15.61
CA GLU A 304 6.33 -20.91 -15.64
C GLU A 304 6.64 -21.74 -14.41
N THR A 305 7.57 -22.68 -14.59
CA THR A 305 8.23 -23.41 -13.51
C THR A 305 9.42 -22.60 -12.97
N LEU A 306 9.88 -22.93 -11.76
CA LEU A 306 11.04 -22.27 -11.14
C LEU A 306 12.34 -22.32 -11.99
N PRO A 307 12.69 -23.43 -12.68
CA PRO A 307 13.84 -23.48 -13.58
C PRO A 307 13.75 -22.51 -14.78
N GLU A 308 12.55 -22.29 -15.31
CA GLU A 308 12.33 -21.36 -16.43
C GLU A 308 12.57 -19.92 -15.99
N LEU A 309 12.04 -19.55 -14.81
CA LEU A 309 12.31 -18.25 -14.18
C LEU A 309 13.81 -18.04 -13.94
N ALA A 310 14.49 -19.04 -13.36
CA ALA A 310 15.93 -18.99 -13.11
C ALA A 310 16.74 -18.82 -14.41
N THR A 311 16.37 -19.57 -15.45
CA THR A 311 17.03 -19.50 -16.76
C THR A 311 16.85 -18.12 -17.41
N ARG A 312 15.64 -17.54 -17.35
CA ARG A 312 15.38 -16.19 -17.88
C ARG A 312 16.19 -15.14 -17.12
N LEU A 313 16.16 -15.17 -15.79
CA LEU A 313 16.90 -14.23 -14.95
C LEU A 313 18.41 -14.34 -15.19
N ALA A 314 18.96 -15.55 -15.26
CA ALA A 314 20.37 -15.78 -15.55
C ALA A 314 20.76 -15.24 -16.94
N ALA A 315 19.91 -15.45 -17.96
CA ALA A 315 20.12 -14.91 -19.30
C ALA A 315 20.10 -13.37 -19.33
N GLN A 316 19.20 -12.74 -18.58
CA GLN A 316 19.12 -11.29 -18.43
C GLN A 316 20.36 -10.74 -17.72
N LEU A 317 20.76 -11.32 -16.58
CA LEU A 317 21.97 -10.94 -15.85
C LEU A 317 23.23 -11.11 -16.70
N LYS A 318 23.31 -12.17 -17.53
CA LYS A 318 24.42 -12.38 -18.47
C LYS A 318 24.49 -11.30 -19.55
N LYS A 319 23.34 -10.77 -20.00
CA LYS A 319 23.29 -9.61 -20.93
C LYS A 319 23.73 -8.34 -20.20
N MET A 320 23.14 -8.04 -19.05
CA MET A 320 23.47 -6.86 -18.23
C MET A 320 24.95 -6.81 -17.87
N ARG A 321 25.56 -7.95 -17.54
CA ARG A 321 27.00 -8.05 -17.22
C ARG A 321 27.91 -7.52 -18.34
N ARG A 322 27.50 -7.59 -19.62
CA ARG A 322 28.28 -7.04 -20.74
C ARG A 322 28.25 -5.51 -20.80
N HIS A 323 27.28 -4.89 -20.14
CA HIS A 323 27.02 -3.45 -20.10
C HIS A 323 27.19 -2.87 -18.68
N GLN A 324 27.75 -3.65 -17.74
CA GLN A 324 27.87 -3.28 -16.32
C GLN A 324 28.81 -2.10 -16.05
N ARG A 325 29.62 -1.71 -17.05
CA ARG A 325 30.56 -0.59 -16.97
C ARG A 325 29.88 0.77 -17.07
N TYR A 326 28.62 0.83 -17.50
CA TYR A 326 27.86 2.07 -17.55
C TYR A 326 27.31 2.39 -16.15
N ASP A 327 27.63 3.57 -15.63
CA ASP A 327 27.30 3.96 -14.25
C ASP A 327 25.78 4.14 -14.07
N ALA A 328 25.22 3.64 -12.96
CA ALA A 328 23.79 3.76 -12.66
C ALA A 328 23.34 5.22 -12.57
N GLU A 329 24.20 6.10 -12.06
CA GLU A 329 23.97 7.54 -11.98
C GLU A 329 23.79 8.17 -13.37
N GLN A 330 24.50 7.65 -14.37
CA GLN A 330 24.31 8.09 -15.75
C GLN A 330 22.94 7.63 -16.28
N ILE A 331 22.49 6.43 -15.94
CA ILE A 331 21.15 5.93 -16.29
C ILE A 331 20.05 6.83 -15.71
N VAL A 332 20.22 7.29 -14.46
CA VAL A 332 19.31 8.24 -13.82
C VAL A 332 19.33 9.59 -14.55
N ARG A 333 20.50 10.16 -14.84
CA ARG A 333 20.63 11.43 -15.59
C ARG A 333 19.96 11.35 -16.96
N ASP A 334 20.18 10.26 -17.69
CA ASP A 334 19.59 10.03 -19.03
C ASP A 334 18.07 9.85 -19.00
N SER A 335 17.46 9.69 -17.82
CA SER A 335 16.00 9.60 -17.64
C SER A 335 15.32 10.95 -17.49
N GLY A 336 16.09 12.04 -17.34
CA GLY A 336 15.54 13.36 -17.05
C GLY A 336 15.01 13.51 -15.62
N ARG A 337 15.21 12.50 -14.76
CA ARG A 337 14.97 12.59 -13.32
C ARG A 337 16.12 13.34 -12.65
N ALA A 338 15.79 14.17 -11.66
CA ALA A 338 16.76 14.88 -10.84
C ALA A 338 17.12 14.07 -9.57
N ALA A 339 18.18 14.47 -8.88
CA ALA A 339 18.55 13.85 -7.60
C ALA A 339 17.45 14.12 -6.56
N GLY A 340 16.83 13.05 -6.04
CA GLY A 340 15.74 13.11 -5.05
C GLY A 340 14.37 12.62 -5.54
N ASP A 341 14.21 12.36 -6.84
CA ASP A 341 12.99 11.76 -7.41
C ASP A 341 12.81 10.30 -6.96
N GLU A 342 11.64 9.71 -7.26
CA GLU A 342 11.36 8.29 -7.00
C GLU A 342 12.47 7.39 -7.62
N PRO A 343 13.01 6.43 -6.86
CA PRO A 343 14.11 5.59 -7.34
C PRO A 343 13.65 4.68 -8.50
N LEU A 344 14.62 4.17 -9.27
CA LEU A 344 14.33 3.25 -10.39
C LEU A 344 13.91 1.85 -9.92
N PHE A 345 14.24 1.49 -8.68
CA PHE A 345 13.98 0.18 -8.06
C PHE A 345 13.81 0.34 -6.54
N GLY A 346 13.18 -0.64 -5.91
CA GLY A 346 13.08 -0.73 -4.44
C GLY A 346 14.12 -1.70 -3.87
N PRO A 347 13.83 -3.01 -3.80
CA PRO A 347 14.71 -4.00 -3.20
C PRO A 347 15.99 -4.22 -4.02
N VAL A 348 17.10 -4.49 -3.36
CA VAL A 348 18.39 -4.82 -4.01
C VAL A 348 18.75 -6.28 -3.72
N LEU A 349 19.12 -7.02 -4.77
CA LEU A 349 19.54 -8.41 -4.69
C LEU A 349 21.07 -8.52 -4.81
N ASN A 350 21.66 -9.29 -3.89
CA ASN A 350 23.09 -9.55 -3.84
C ASN A 350 23.36 -11.06 -3.76
N ILE A 351 24.32 -11.55 -4.53
CA ILE A 351 24.75 -12.97 -4.53
C ILE A 351 26.25 -13.12 -4.27
N LYS A 352 26.91 -12.04 -3.81
CA LYS A 352 28.36 -11.99 -3.66
C LYS A 352 28.75 -12.39 -2.26
N VAL A 353 29.44 -13.52 -2.17
CA VAL A 353 30.20 -13.89 -0.97
C VAL A 353 31.44 -13.00 -0.93
N PHE A 354 31.56 -12.19 0.10
CA PHE A 354 32.81 -11.51 0.40
C PHE A 354 33.66 -12.46 1.21
N ASP A 355 34.84 -12.83 0.68
CA ASP A 355 35.81 -13.60 1.43
C ASP A 355 36.42 -12.68 2.49
N TYR A 356 36.07 -12.93 3.75
CA TYR A 356 36.57 -12.20 4.92
C TYR A 356 37.58 -13.02 5.73
N GLN A 357 37.98 -14.21 5.26
CA GLN A 357 38.87 -15.07 6.01
C GLN A 357 40.28 -14.46 6.07
N LEU A 358 40.88 -14.54 7.25
CA LEU A 358 42.28 -14.21 7.50
C LEU A 358 42.96 -15.46 8.03
N ASP A 359 44.08 -15.83 7.43
CA ASP A 359 44.91 -16.93 7.89
C ASP A 359 46.10 -16.35 8.65
N ILE A 360 45.97 -16.30 9.97
CA ILE A 360 47.03 -15.89 10.90
C ILE A 360 47.38 -17.14 11.72
N PRO A 361 48.66 -17.57 11.77
CA PRO A 361 49.05 -18.77 12.50
C PRO A 361 48.55 -18.74 13.95
N ASP A 362 47.87 -19.82 14.36
CA ASP A 362 47.34 -20.02 15.71
C ASP A 362 46.34 -18.96 16.21
N VAL A 363 45.78 -18.13 15.31
CA VAL A 363 44.80 -17.08 15.64
C VAL A 363 43.55 -17.26 14.78
N GLN A 364 42.38 -17.41 15.43
CA GLN A 364 41.10 -17.42 14.74
C GLN A 364 40.65 -15.99 14.44
N ALA A 365 40.17 -15.74 13.22
CA ALA A 365 39.68 -14.42 12.80
C ALA A 365 38.22 -14.49 12.34
N GLN A 366 37.38 -13.61 12.87
CA GLN A 366 35.98 -13.46 12.47
C GLN A 366 35.64 -11.99 12.22
N THR A 367 35.12 -11.68 11.03
CA THR A 367 34.72 -10.31 10.69
C THR A 367 33.26 -10.06 11.08
N HIS A 368 33.05 -8.96 11.80
CA HIS A 368 31.74 -8.47 12.25
C HIS A 368 31.46 -7.10 11.63
N THR A 369 30.41 -7.01 10.82
CA THR A 369 30.04 -5.78 10.13
C THR A 369 29.27 -4.83 11.04
N LEU A 370 29.63 -3.55 11.03
CA LEU A 370 28.93 -2.49 11.77
C LEU A 370 28.10 -1.63 10.81
N ALA A 371 28.75 -0.97 9.85
CA ALA A 371 28.13 -0.10 8.87
C ALA A 371 28.49 -0.52 7.43
N THR A 372 27.48 -0.70 6.58
CA THR A 372 27.61 -1.05 5.14
C THR A 372 27.28 0.11 4.22
N GLY A 373 26.85 1.25 4.76
CA GLY A 373 26.19 2.33 4.02
C GLY A 373 24.66 2.29 4.20
N PRO A 374 23.96 3.34 3.74
CA PRO A 374 22.52 3.46 3.92
C PRO A 374 21.78 2.55 2.95
N VAL A 375 20.70 1.93 3.43
CA VAL A 375 19.75 1.18 2.59
C VAL A 375 18.45 1.98 2.51
N ASN A 376 18.05 2.37 1.30
CA ASN A 376 16.85 3.18 1.09
C ASN A 376 15.57 2.41 1.44
N ASP A 377 15.52 1.13 1.09
CA ASP A 377 14.38 0.24 1.31
C ASP A 377 14.82 -1.09 1.95
N LEU A 378 15.20 -2.07 1.13
CA LEU A 378 15.63 -3.40 1.55
C LEU A 378 16.73 -3.93 0.62
N GLU A 379 17.75 -4.56 1.17
CA GLU A 379 18.75 -5.35 0.45
C GLU A 379 18.72 -6.79 0.97
N LEU A 380 18.75 -7.75 0.05
CA LEU A 380 18.74 -9.17 0.32
C LEU A 380 19.97 -9.81 -0.32
N ALA A 381 20.86 -10.33 0.53
CA ALA A 381 22.00 -11.14 0.11
C ALA A 381 21.70 -12.63 0.23
N LEU A 382 22.12 -13.40 -0.76
CA LEU A 382 21.87 -14.84 -0.90
C LEU A 382 23.20 -15.60 -0.97
N PHE A 383 23.37 -16.59 -0.09
CA PHE A 383 24.59 -17.37 0.05
C PHE A 383 24.30 -18.88 -0.05
N PRO A 384 24.09 -19.42 -1.25
CA PRO A 384 24.07 -20.87 -1.45
C PRO A 384 25.49 -21.41 -1.32
N ASP A 385 25.72 -22.34 -0.40
CA ASP A 385 27.05 -22.85 -0.10
C ASP A 385 27.43 -24.09 -0.96
N VAL A 386 28.65 -24.57 -0.78
CA VAL A 386 29.16 -25.77 -1.49
C VAL A 386 28.53 -27.07 -0.97
N HIS A 387 28.07 -27.11 0.28
CA HIS A 387 27.39 -28.26 0.89
C HIS A 387 25.91 -28.35 0.44
N GLY A 388 25.39 -27.29 -0.17
CA GLY A 388 24.05 -27.18 -0.74
C GLY A 388 23.04 -26.52 0.18
N ASP A 389 23.46 -25.91 1.28
CA ASP A 389 22.60 -25.13 2.16
C ASP A 389 22.49 -23.68 1.70
N LEU A 390 21.53 -22.93 2.23
CA LEU A 390 21.28 -21.54 1.89
C LEU A 390 21.25 -20.68 3.16
N SER A 391 22.07 -19.63 3.16
CA SER A 391 21.96 -18.55 4.14
C SER A 391 21.58 -17.25 3.46
N ILE A 392 20.88 -16.38 4.17
CA ILE A 392 20.50 -15.05 3.69
C ILE A 392 20.90 -13.97 4.70
N GLU A 393 21.14 -12.77 4.19
CA GLU A 393 21.29 -11.58 5.01
C GLU A 393 20.34 -10.49 4.51
N ILE A 394 19.48 -9.99 5.40
CA ILE A 394 18.51 -8.93 5.12
C ILE A 394 19.03 -7.65 5.76
N LEU A 395 19.22 -6.62 4.95
CA LEU A 395 19.52 -5.25 5.38
C LEU A 395 18.29 -4.40 5.09
N ALA A 396 17.70 -3.78 6.11
CA ALA A 396 16.43 -3.06 5.94
C ALA A 396 16.44 -1.69 6.61
N ASN A 397 15.77 -0.73 5.97
CA ASN A 397 15.59 0.60 6.54
C ASN A 397 14.70 0.52 7.80
N LYS A 398 15.25 0.93 8.95
CA LYS A 398 14.57 0.92 10.26
C LYS A 398 13.29 1.74 10.33
N GLN A 399 13.12 2.73 9.43
CA GLN A 399 11.89 3.53 9.37
C GLN A 399 10.76 2.84 8.60
N ARG A 400 11.10 1.83 7.80
CA ARG A 400 10.16 1.14 6.89
C ARG A 400 9.80 -0.26 7.35
N TYR A 401 10.67 -0.88 8.14
CA TYR A 401 10.59 -2.27 8.55
C TYR A 401 10.95 -2.46 10.02
N ASP A 402 10.39 -3.50 10.63
CA ASP A 402 10.76 -4.02 11.94
C ASP A 402 11.25 -5.47 11.83
N GLU A 403 12.08 -5.88 12.80
CA GLU A 403 12.70 -7.21 12.82
C GLU A 403 11.67 -8.35 12.90
N PRO A 404 10.64 -8.33 13.76
CA PRO A 404 9.62 -9.38 13.81
C PRO A 404 8.95 -9.65 12.46
N THR A 405 8.57 -8.59 11.74
CA THR A 405 7.94 -8.71 10.42
C THR A 405 8.89 -9.32 9.39
N LEU A 406 10.17 -8.93 9.40
CA LEU A 406 11.19 -9.51 8.51
C LEU A 406 11.44 -10.99 8.79
N ILE A 407 11.44 -11.42 10.05
CA ILE A 407 11.53 -12.84 10.42
C ILE A 407 10.34 -13.60 9.85
N GLN A 408 9.12 -13.09 10.01
CA GLN A 408 7.93 -13.74 9.43
C GLN A 408 8.00 -13.82 7.90
N HIS A 409 8.55 -12.81 7.23
CA HIS A 409 8.74 -12.87 5.79
C HIS A 409 9.83 -13.88 5.38
N ALA A 410 10.90 -14.02 6.16
CA ALA A 410 11.91 -15.05 5.92
C ALA A 410 11.36 -16.48 6.11
N GLU A 411 10.48 -16.70 7.08
CA GLU A 411 9.76 -17.99 7.22
C GLU A 411 8.90 -18.30 5.99
N ARG A 412 8.34 -17.29 5.31
CA ARG A 412 7.64 -17.49 4.03
C ARG A 412 8.59 -17.89 2.90
N LEU A 413 9.81 -17.35 2.87
CA LEU A 413 10.82 -17.79 1.90
C LEU A 413 11.18 -19.26 2.14
N LYS A 414 11.34 -19.67 3.40
CA LYS A 414 11.56 -21.06 3.79
C LYS A 414 10.40 -21.96 3.36
N MET A 415 9.16 -21.57 3.64
CA MET A 415 7.97 -22.30 3.19
C MET A 415 7.88 -22.43 1.66
N LEU A 416 8.28 -21.38 0.93
CA LEU A 416 8.32 -21.40 -0.52
C LEU A 416 9.37 -22.40 -1.03
N ILE A 417 10.55 -22.47 -0.40
CA ILE A 417 11.58 -23.48 -0.68
C ILE A 417 11.04 -24.89 -0.42
N ALA A 418 10.33 -25.10 0.70
CA ALA A 418 9.70 -26.37 1.06
C ALA A 418 8.75 -26.89 -0.03
N GLN A 419 7.87 -26.01 -0.52
CA GLN A 419 6.88 -26.36 -1.54
C GLN A 419 7.54 -26.82 -2.84
N PHE A 420 8.56 -26.11 -3.32
CA PHE A 420 9.29 -26.53 -4.53
C PHE A 420 10.15 -27.78 -4.31
N ALA A 421 10.70 -27.98 -3.11
CA ALA A 421 11.44 -29.21 -2.77
C ALA A 421 10.52 -30.45 -2.76
N ALA A 422 9.26 -30.27 -2.37
CA ALA A 422 8.22 -31.29 -2.41
C ALA A 422 7.70 -31.54 -3.85
N ASP A 423 7.49 -30.48 -4.63
CA ASP A 423 7.07 -30.55 -6.03
C ASP A 423 7.87 -29.60 -6.93
N PRO A 424 8.95 -30.09 -7.58
CA PRO A 424 9.76 -29.29 -8.49
C PRO A 424 9.03 -28.87 -9.79
N ALA A 425 7.88 -29.49 -10.09
CA ALA A 425 7.05 -29.15 -11.25
C ALA A 425 5.99 -28.09 -10.93
N LEU A 426 5.89 -27.65 -9.67
CA LEU A 426 5.00 -26.58 -9.23
C LEU A 426 5.19 -25.33 -10.09
N LEU A 427 4.08 -24.72 -10.48
CA LEU A 427 4.08 -23.47 -11.23
C LEU A 427 4.28 -22.28 -10.30
N CYS A 428 4.96 -21.24 -10.78
CA CYS A 428 5.16 -20.00 -10.02
C CYS A 428 3.85 -19.33 -9.60
N GLY A 429 2.75 -19.59 -10.32
CA GLY A 429 1.42 -19.06 -9.99
C GLY A 429 0.69 -19.80 -8.88
N ASP A 430 1.01 -21.07 -8.64
CA ASP A 430 0.27 -21.93 -7.69
C ASP A 430 0.92 -21.97 -6.29
N VAL A 431 2.03 -21.26 -6.11
CA VAL A 431 2.76 -21.22 -4.85
C VAL A 431 2.09 -20.30 -3.82
N ASP A 432 1.94 -20.80 -2.60
CA ASP A 432 1.35 -20.05 -1.49
C ASP A 432 2.42 -19.51 -0.54
N ILE A 433 2.20 -18.32 0.00
CA ILE A 433 3.07 -17.67 0.99
C ILE A 433 2.35 -17.37 2.32
N MET A 434 1.10 -17.82 2.49
CA MET A 434 0.39 -17.65 3.75
C MET A 434 0.84 -18.68 4.80
N LEU A 435 1.15 -18.21 6.00
CA LEU A 435 1.55 -19.10 7.09
C LEU A 435 0.33 -19.83 7.67
N PRO A 436 0.47 -21.06 8.22
CA PRO A 436 -0.68 -21.89 8.64
C PRO A 436 -1.64 -21.21 9.63
N GLY A 437 -1.15 -20.39 10.56
CA GLY A 437 -1.98 -19.68 11.54
C GLY A 437 -2.79 -18.52 10.94
N GLU A 438 -2.35 -17.96 9.81
CA GLU A 438 -2.96 -16.78 9.21
C GLU A 438 -4.29 -17.14 8.52
N TYR A 439 -4.38 -18.31 7.88
CA TYR A 439 -5.65 -18.82 7.34
C TYR A 439 -6.72 -18.92 8.43
N ALA A 440 -6.36 -19.44 9.60
CA ALA A 440 -7.29 -19.58 10.72
C ALA A 440 -7.75 -18.21 11.24
N GLN A 441 -6.86 -17.23 11.31
CA GLN A 441 -7.20 -15.85 11.68
C GLN A 441 -8.17 -15.23 10.67
N LEU A 442 -7.89 -15.34 9.37
CA LEU A 442 -8.77 -14.83 8.31
C LEU A 442 -10.13 -15.53 8.30
N ALA A 443 -10.18 -16.82 8.62
CA ALA A 443 -11.43 -17.58 8.75
C ALA A 443 -12.27 -17.04 9.91
N GLN A 444 -11.65 -16.73 11.06
CA GLN A 444 -12.35 -16.14 12.22
C GLN A 444 -12.87 -14.73 11.92
N LEU A 445 -12.07 -13.88 11.27
CA LEU A 445 -12.50 -12.52 10.88
C LEU A 445 -13.71 -12.53 9.94
N ASN A 446 -13.83 -13.57 9.11
CA ASN A 446 -14.94 -13.75 8.17
C ASN A 446 -16.06 -14.67 8.71
N ALA A 447 -15.98 -15.13 9.96
CA ALA A 447 -17.01 -15.96 10.60
C ALA A 447 -18.19 -15.10 11.11
N THR A 448 -18.85 -14.40 10.18
CA THR A 448 -19.91 -13.42 10.48
C THR A 448 -21.32 -13.99 10.33
N GLN A 449 -21.47 -15.30 10.37
CA GLN A 449 -22.76 -15.98 10.15
C GLN A 449 -23.74 -15.62 11.27
N VAL A 450 -24.85 -14.98 10.90
CA VAL A 450 -25.97 -14.65 11.79
C VAL A 450 -27.26 -15.05 11.10
N GLU A 451 -28.00 -15.97 11.71
CA GLU A 451 -29.29 -16.40 11.20
C GLU A 451 -30.29 -15.24 11.29
N ILE A 452 -30.85 -14.85 10.14
CA ILE A 452 -31.88 -13.81 10.04
C ILE A 452 -33.15 -14.43 9.45
N PRO A 453 -34.35 -14.01 9.91
CA PRO A 453 -35.59 -14.50 9.34
C PRO A 453 -35.76 -14.01 7.89
N GLU A 454 -36.37 -14.85 7.06
CA GLU A 454 -36.85 -14.39 5.75
C GLU A 454 -37.95 -13.35 5.94
N THR A 455 -37.65 -12.10 5.61
CA THR A 455 -38.55 -10.96 5.80
C THR A 455 -38.30 -9.88 4.74
N THR A 456 -39.06 -8.79 4.79
CA THR A 456 -38.97 -7.66 3.87
C THR A 456 -38.96 -6.34 4.62
N LEU A 457 -38.52 -5.27 3.97
CA LEU A 457 -38.61 -3.91 4.54
C LEU A 457 -40.05 -3.57 4.96
N SER A 458 -41.04 -3.86 4.11
CA SER A 458 -42.45 -3.62 4.42
C SER A 458 -42.94 -4.39 5.65
N ALA A 459 -42.51 -5.65 5.81
CA ALA A 459 -42.88 -6.45 6.97
C ALA A 459 -42.29 -5.87 8.27
N LEU A 460 -40.99 -5.50 8.26
CA LEU A 460 -40.32 -4.90 9.41
C LEU A 460 -40.95 -3.56 9.82
N VAL A 461 -41.25 -2.70 8.84
CA VAL A 461 -41.90 -1.40 9.09
C VAL A 461 -43.32 -1.58 9.62
N ALA A 462 -44.10 -2.51 9.06
CA ALA A 462 -45.44 -2.80 9.53
C ALA A 462 -45.45 -3.37 10.96
N GLU A 463 -44.48 -4.23 11.29
CA GLU A 463 -44.30 -4.77 12.64
C GLU A 463 -44.01 -3.66 13.65
N GLN A 464 -43.08 -2.75 13.35
CA GLN A 464 -42.76 -1.63 14.25
C GLN A 464 -43.92 -0.64 14.39
N ALA A 465 -44.62 -0.33 13.30
CA ALA A 465 -45.79 0.56 13.34
C ALA A 465 -46.92 -0.01 14.21
N ALA A 466 -47.05 -1.34 14.31
CA ALA A 466 -47.99 -1.97 15.22
C ALA A 466 -47.57 -1.86 16.70
N LYS A 467 -46.25 -1.81 16.99
CA LYS A 467 -45.72 -1.66 18.35
C LYS A 467 -45.91 -0.24 18.91
N THR A 468 -45.67 0.78 18.08
CA THR A 468 -45.67 2.19 18.52
C THR A 468 -46.51 3.08 17.60
N PRO A 469 -47.82 2.83 17.45
CA PRO A 469 -48.63 3.43 16.40
C PRO A 469 -48.75 4.96 16.51
N ASP A 470 -48.74 5.50 17.72
CA ASP A 470 -48.98 6.93 17.97
C ASP A 470 -47.67 7.71 18.17
N ALA A 471 -46.51 7.04 18.07
CA ALA A 471 -45.20 7.69 18.14
C ALA A 471 -44.90 8.49 16.85
N PRO A 472 -44.13 9.59 16.93
CA PRO A 472 -43.78 10.39 15.75
C PRO A 472 -42.83 9.61 14.83
N ALA A 473 -43.22 9.44 13.57
CA ALA A 473 -42.46 8.65 12.59
C ALA A 473 -41.74 9.54 11.57
N LEU A 474 -42.45 10.42 10.88
CA LEU A 474 -41.94 11.14 9.72
C LEU A 474 -42.35 12.61 9.77
N ALA A 475 -41.40 13.53 9.57
CA ALA A 475 -41.69 14.96 9.56
C ALA A 475 -40.88 15.75 8.53
N ASP A 476 -41.45 16.86 8.07
CA ASP A 476 -40.76 17.96 7.40
C ASP A 476 -41.28 19.30 7.94
N ALA A 477 -40.95 20.42 7.29
CA ALA A 477 -41.40 21.75 7.72
C ALA A 477 -42.94 21.94 7.74
N ARG A 478 -43.72 21.06 7.11
CA ARG A 478 -45.18 21.20 6.94
C ARG A 478 -45.98 20.06 7.56
N TYR A 479 -45.43 18.85 7.58
CA TYR A 479 -46.13 17.64 7.99
C TYR A 479 -45.41 16.93 9.13
N LEU A 480 -46.21 16.31 9.99
CA LEU A 480 -45.77 15.36 11.00
C LEU A 480 -46.75 14.19 10.98
N PHE A 481 -46.24 12.99 10.77
CA PHE A 481 -47.01 11.75 10.79
C PHE A 481 -46.57 10.88 11.95
N SER A 482 -47.55 10.33 12.68
CA SER A 482 -47.34 9.17 13.53
C SER A 482 -47.08 7.91 12.68
N TYR A 483 -46.62 6.82 13.32
CA TYR A 483 -46.44 5.54 12.64
C TYR A 483 -47.72 5.01 11.99
N ARG A 484 -48.87 5.17 12.66
CA ARG A 484 -50.18 4.79 12.13
C ARG A 484 -50.52 5.59 10.88
N GLU A 485 -50.45 6.92 10.96
CA GLU A 485 -50.80 7.81 9.85
C GLU A 485 -49.84 7.61 8.66
N MET A 486 -48.54 7.42 8.93
CA MET A 486 -47.57 7.09 7.89
C MET A 486 -47.96 5.80 7.18
N ARG A 487 -48.31 4.73 7.92
CA ARG A 487 -48.74 3.46 7.32
C ARG A 487 -50.02 3.60 6.50
N GLU A 488 -50.98 4.38 6.95
CA GLU A 488 -52.20 4.67 6.18
C GLU A 488 -51.88 5.34 4.84
N GLN A 489 -50.98 6.33 4.84
CA GLN A 489 -50.54 7.00 3.62
C GLN A 489 -49.77 6.07 2.68
N VAL A 490 -48.88 5.23 3.22
CA VAL A 490 -48.13 4.22 2.46
C VAL A 490 -49.07 3.22 1.79
N VAL A 491 -50.04 2.67 2.53
CA VAL A 491 -51.00 1.68 1.99
C VAL A 491 -51.93 2.31 0.96
N ALA A 492 -52.41 3.54 1.21
CA ALA A 492 -53.25 4.26 0.26
C ALA A 492 -52.51 4.51 -1.06
N LEU A 493 -51.26 4.99 -1.00
CA LEU A 493 -50.45 5.20 -2.19
C LEU A 493 -50.12 3.87 -2.89
N ALA A 494 -49.78 2.81 -2.14
CA ALA A 494 -49.49 1.50 -2.73
C ALA A 494 -50.68 0.92 -3.51
N ASN A 495 -51.91 1.10 -3.00
CA ASN A 495 -53.11 0.72 -3.73
C ASN A 495 -53.32 1.58 -4.99
N LEU A 496 -53.09 2.89 -4.91
CA LEU A 496 -53.13 3.77 -6.09
C LEU A 496 -52.09 3.36 -7.15
N LEU A 497 -50.88 2.97 -6.75
CA LEU A 497 -49.86 2.45 -7.68
C LEU A 497 -50.36 1.20 -8.40
N ARG A 498 -51.02 0.29 -7.68
CA ARG A 498 -51.61 -0.94 -8.25
C ARG A 498 -52.77 -0.64 -9.19
N GLU A 499 -53.61 0.34 -8.88
CA GLU A 499 -54.67 0.82 -9.78
C GLU A 499 -54.09 1.39 -11.08
N ARG A 500 -52.90 1.99 -11.03
CA ARG A 500 -52.13 2.45 -12.20
C ARG A 500 -51.29 1.35 -12.86
N GLY A 501 -51.44 0.10 -12.43
CA GLY A 501 -50.88 -1.07 -13.10
C GLY A 501 -49.55 -1.58 -12.57
N VAL A 502 -49.01 -1.02 -11.47
CA VAL A 502 -47.78 -1.51 -10.83
C VAL A 502 -48.02 -2.88 -10.20
N LYS A 503 -47.14 -3.84 -10.49
CA LYS A 503 -47.19 -5.22 -9.99
C LYS A 503 -45.93 -5.58 -9.18
N PRO A 504 -45.99 -6.63 -8.34
CA PRO A 504 -44.79 -7.17 -7.72
C PRO A 504 -43.72 -7.55 -8.76
N GLY A 505 -42.48 -7.15 -8.52
CA GLY A 505 -41.35 -7.34 -9.45
C GLY A 505 -41.15 -6.21 -10.47
N ASP A 506 -42.09 -5.28 -10.61
CA ASP A 506 -41.91 -4.10 -11.46
C ASP A 506 -40.91 -3.10 -10.86
N SER A 507 -40.48 -2.14 -11.68
CA SER A 507 -39.75 -0.96 -11.22
C SER A 507 -40.62 0.30 -11.30
N VAL A 508 -40.47 1.20 -10.33
CA VAL A 508 -41.13 2.52 -10.31
C VAL A 508 -40.05 3.60 -10.20
N ALA A 509 -39.99 4.49 -11.19
CA ALA A 509 -39.07 5.63 -11.15
C ALA A 509 -39.61 6.74 -10.25
N VAL A 510 -38.71 7.42 -9.53
CA VAL A 510 -39.07 8.46 -8.55
C VAL A 510 -38.25 9.70 -8.81
N ALA A 511 -38.91 10.77 -9.26
CA ALA A 511 -38.34 12.10 -9.46
C ALA A 511 -39.13 13.08 -8.58
N LEU A 512 -38.80 13.13 -7.29
CA LEU A 512 -39.48 13.97 -6.31
C LEU A 512 -38.47 14.87 -5.57
N PRO A 513 -38.88 16.10 -5.19
CA PRO A 513 -38.10 16.91 -4.26
C PRO A 513 -38.08 16.26 -2.87
N ARG A 514 -37.07 16.59 -2.05
CA ARG A 514 -36.99 16.13 -0.67
C ARG A 514 -38.15 16.72 0.14
N SER A 515 -39.05 15.84 0.59
CA SER A 515 -40.19 16.12 1.47
C SER A 515 -40.70 14.79 2.02
N VAL A 516 -41.63 14.80 2.97
CA VAL A 516 -42.24 13.56 3.49
C VAL A 516 -42.77 12.63 2.38
N PHE A 517 -43.23 13.19 1.26
CA PHE A 517 -43.78 12.43 0.14
C PHE A 517 -42.74 11.57 -0.59
N LEU A 518 -41.46 11.94 -0.54
CA LEU A 518 -40.39 11.10 -1.07
C LEU A 518 -40.32 9.79 -0.27
N THR A 519 -40.25 9.87 1.06
CA THR A 519 -40.23 8.68 1.93
C THR A 519 -41.49 7.85 1.76
N LEU A 520 -42.67 8.48 1.76
CA LEU A 520 -43.95 7.79 1.55
C LEU A 520 -44.00 7.05 0.19
N ALA A 521 -43.48 7.66 -0.87
CA ALA A 521 -43.39 7.03 -2.19
C ALA A 521 -42.52 5.77 -2.17
N LEU A 522 -41.33 5.82 -1.57
CA LEU A 522 -40.44 4.66 -1.52
C LEU A 522 -41.07 3.50 -0.73
N HIS A 523 -41.66 3.79 0.43
CA HIS A 523 -42.35 2.79 1.25
C HIS A 523 -43.55 2.19 0.51
N ALA A 524 -44.33 3.00 -0.21
CA ALA A 524 -45.49 2.52 -0.98
C ALA A 524 -45.09 1.64 -2.17
N ILE A 525 -43.97 1.94 -2.83
CA ILE A 525 -43.42 1.11 -3.92
C ILE A 525 -43.05 -0.27 -3.39
N VAL A 526 -42.34 -0.34 -2.26
CA VAL A 526 -41.98 -1.62 -1.62
C VAL A 526 -43.22 -2.36 -1.13
N GLU A 527 -44.20 -1.66 -0.58
CA GLU A 527 -45.47 -2.23 -0.13
C GLU A 527 -46.25 -2.89 -1.26
N ALA A 528 -46.17 -2.32 -2.47
CA ALA A 528 -46.72 -2.90 -3.70
C ALA A 528 -45.90 -4.06 -4.27
N GLY A 529 -44.75 -4.39 -3.66
CA GLY A 529 -43.82 -5.43 -4.09
C GLY A 529 -42.91 -5.03 -5.27
N ALA A 530 -42.82 -3.74 -5.59
CA ALA A 530 -42.01 -3.19 -6.67
C ALA A 530 -40.67 -2.62 -6.15
N ALA A 531 -39.73 -2.40 -7.07
CA ALA A 531 -38.44 -1.76 -6.78
C ALA A 531 -38.46 -0.28 -7.14
N TRP A 532 -37.86 0.58 -6.32
CA TRP A 532 -37.76 2.01 -6.66
C TRP A 532 -36.48 2.33 -7.43
N LEU A 533 -36.58 3.26 -8.38
CA LEU A 533 -35.48 3.82 -9.17
C LEU A 533 -35.42 5.34 -8.92
N PRO A 534 -34.50 5.83 -8.07
CA PRO A 534 -34.40 7.25 -7.79
C PRO A 534 -33.77 7.99 -8.98
N LEU A 535 -34.39 9.11 -9.36
CA LEU A 535 -33.93 10.01 -10.42
C LEU A 535 -33.53 11.35 -9.80
N ASP A 536 -32.25 11.70 -9.90
CA ASP A 536 -31.78 13.05 -9.57
C ASP A 536 -32.23 14.01 -10.66
N THR A 537 -33.16 14.89 -10.34
CA THR A 537 -33.67 15.91 -11.26
C THR A 537 -32.62 16.95 -11.63
N GLY A 538 -31.49 17.03 -10.92
CA GLY A 538 -30.31 17.79 -11.35
C GLY A 538 -29.59 17.20 -12.56
N TYR A 539 -29.90 15.96 -12.96
CA TYR A 539 -29.32 15.37 -14.16
C TYR A 539 -29.93 15.94 -15.45
N PRO A 540 -29.15 15.97 -16.55
CA PRO A 540 -29.66 16.37 -17.85
C PRO A 540 -30.69 15.36 -18.37
N ASP A 541 -31.65 15.84 -19.15
CA ASP A 541 -32.79 15.05 -19.66
C ASP A 541 -32.34 13.79 -20.41
N ASP A 542 -31.29 13.88 -21.24
CA ASP A 542 -30.74 12.73 -21.96
C ASP A 542 -30.30 11.61 -21.01
N ARG A 543 -29.73 11.95 -19.84
CA ARG A 543 -29.29 10.97 -18.85
C ARG A 543 -30.49 10.30 -18.18
N LEU A 544 -31.50 11.09 -17.82
CA LEU A 544 -32.74 10.58 -17.23
C LEU A 544 -33.46 9.64 -18.21
N LYS A 545 -33.57 10.06 -19.48
CA LYS A 545 -34.14 9.24 -20.55
C LYS A 545 -33.40 7.91 -20.72
N MET A 546 -32.06 7.92 -20.76
CA MET A 546 -31.28 6.68 -20.84
C MET A 546 -31.57 5.73 -19.66
N MET A 547 -31.65 6.26 -18.44
CA MET A 547 -31.95 5.45 -17.25
C MET A 547 -33.36 4.83 -17.34
N LEU A 548 -34.34 5.60 -17.79
CA LEU A 548 -35.72 5.15 -17.99
C LEU A 548 -35.84 4.11 -19.11
N GLU A 549 -35.11 4.29 -20.23
CA GLU A 549 -35.07 3.34 -21.34
C GLU A 549 -34.44 2.00 -20.94
N ASP A 550 -33.38 2.04 -20.13
CA ASP A 550 -32.68 0.85 -19.66
C ASP A 550 -33.50 0.11 -18.59
N ALA A 551 -34.13 0.84 -17.68
CA ALA A 551 -34.86 0.25 -16.56
C ALA A 551 -36.32 -0.09 -16.84
N ARG A 552 -36.95 0.55 -17.83
CA ARG A 552 -38.34 0.33 -18.24
C ARG A 552 -39.32 0.28 -17.07
N PRO A 553 -39.37 1.32 -16.22
CA PRO A 553 -40.27 1.34 -15.09
C PRO A 553 -41.74 1.34 -15.55
N SER A 554 -42.60 0.65 -14.80
CA SER A 554 -44.05 0.61 -15.05
C SER A 554 -44.72 1.97 -14.82
N LEU A 555 -44.13 2.79 -13.94
CA LEU A 555 -44.66 4.09 -13.55
C LEU A 555 -43.51 5.06 -13.16
N LEU A 556 -43.70 6.35 -13.44
CA LEU A 556 -42.93 7.45 -12.88
C LEU A 556 -43.76 8.23 -11.84
N ILE A 557 -43.28 8.31 -10.61
CA ILE A 557 -43.81 9.23 -9.60
C ILE A 557 -43.02 10.53 -9.68
N THR A 558 -43.71 11.66 -9.87
CA THR A 558 -43.08 12.98 -9.99
C THR A 558 -44.00 14.10 -9.48
N THR A 559 -43.62 15.36 -9.71
CA THR A 559 -44.44 16.55 -9.46
C THR A 559 -44.92 17.17 -10.77
N ASP A 560 -45.98 17.98 -10.71
CA ASP A 560 -46.63 18.58 -11.89
C ASP A 560 -45.65 19.46 -12.70
N ASP A 561 -44.79 20.20 -12.02
CA ASP A 561 -43.78 21.09 -12.61
C ASP A 561 -42.61 20.33 -13.28
N GLN A 562 -42.33 19.10 -12.87
CA GLN A 562 -41.26 18.27 -13.43
C GLN A 562 -41.74 17.38 -14.58
N LEU A 563 -43.03 17.03 -14.61
CA LEU A 563 -43.62 16.18 -15.63
C LEU A 563 -43.33 16.61 -17.08
N PRO A 564 -43.31 17.91 -17.45
CA PRO A 564 -42.97 18.35 -18.81
C PRO A 564 -41.63 17.79 -19.33
N ARG A 565 -40.62 17.61 -18.47
CA ARG A 565 -39.30 17.06 -18.84
C ARG A 565 -39.34 15.61 -19.33
N PHE A 566 -40.38 14.88 -18.95
CA PHE A 566 -40.55 13.47 -19.27
C PHE A 566 -41.58 13.22 -20.37
N SER A 567 -42.17 14.28 -20.95
CA SER A 567 -43.21 14.17 -21.98
C SER A 567 -42.68 13.48 -23.26
N ASP A 568 -41.37 13.57 -23.51
CA ASP A 568 -40.69 12.97 -24.66
C ASP A 568 -40.25 11.51 -24.41
N VAL A 569 -40.57 10.92 -23.24
CA VAL A 569 -40.26 9.52 -22.93
C VAL A 569 -41.44 8.64 -23.35
N PRO A 570 -41.30 7.81 -24.40
CA PRO A 570 -42.41 7.02 -24.92
C PRO A 570 -42.83 5.92 -23.95
N ASN A 571 -44.14 5.64 -23.89
CA ASN A 571 -44.74 4.54 -23.11
C ASN A 571 -44.51 4.62 -21.59
N LEU A 572 -44.28 5.81 -21.04
CA LEU A 572 -44.12 6.02 -19.60
C LEU A 572 -45.41 6.55 -18.98
N THR A 573 -46.03 5.78 -18.09
CA THR A 573 -47.15 6.26 -17.28
C THR A 573 -46.61 7.11 -16.13
N SER A 574 -47.24 8.26 -15.85
CA SER A 574 -46.84 9.15 -14.76
C SER A 574 -47.92 9.31 -13.69
N LEU A 575 -47.49 9.63 -12.47
CA LEU A 575 -48.32 9.96 -11.33
C LEU A 575 -47.72 11.16 -10.59
N CYS A 576 -48.49 12.25 -10.48
CA CYS A 576 -48.12 13.39 -9.66
C CYS A 576 -48.47 13.12 -8.19
N TYR A 577 -47.50 13.23 -7.28
CA TYR A 577 -47.70 12.99 -5.86
C TYR A 577 -47.01 14.07 -5.00
N ASN A 578 -47.82 14.91 -4.34
CA ASN A 578 -47.33 16.02 -3.50
C ASN A 578 -48.30 16.41 -2.38
N ALA A 579 -49.27 15.54 -2.07
CA ALA A 579 -50.28 15.76 -1.03
C ALA A 579 -50.74 14.42 -0.45
N PRO A 580 -51.24 14.38 0.80
CA PRO A 580 -51.76 13.16 1.40
C PRO A 580 -53.00 12.63 0.65
N LEU A 581 -53.18 11.31 0.70
CA LEU A 581 -54.36 10.62 0.19
C LEU A 581 -55.33 10.32 1.34
N THR A 582 -56.60 10.06 1.01
CA THR A 582 -57.60 9.65 2.01
C THR A 582 -57.24 8.28 2.60
N PRO A 583 -57.05 8.16 3.93
CA PRO A 583 -56.77 6.87 4.59
C PRO A 583 -57.87 5.82 4.36
N GLN A 584 -57.47 4.56 4.17
CA GLN A 584 -58.37 3.41 4.02
C GLN A 584 -58.00 2.25 4.98
N GLY A 585 -57.30 2.58 6.07
CA GLY A 585 -56.68 1.63 7.01
C GLY A 585 -55.18 1.46 6.78
N SER A 586 -54.51 0.77 7.72
CA SER A 586 -53.05 0.64 7.80
C SER A 586 -52.53 -0.80 7.62
N ALA A 587 -53.42 -1.75 7.31
CA ALA A 587 -53.07 -3.16 7.17
C ALA A 587 -52.06 -3.38 6.04
N PRO A 588 -51.00 -4.18 6.25
CA PRO A 588 -50.00 -4.43 5.22
C PRO A 588 -50.58 -5.24 4.06
N LEU A 589 -50.10 -4.95 2.84
CA LEU A 589 -50.55 -5.64 1.62
C LEU A 589 -49.91 -7.03 1.45
N GLN A 590 -48.76 -7.28 2.10
CA GLN A 590 -48.02 -8.55 2.06
C GLN A 590 -47.63 -9.00 0.63
N LEU A 591 -47.30 -8.04 -0.25
CA LEU A 591 -46.94 -8.31 -1.65
C LEU A 591 -45.44 -8.41 -1.91
N SER A 592 -44.62 -7.77 -1.08
CA SER A 592 -43.16 -7.86 -1.17
C SER A 592 -42.67 -9.23 -0.73
N GLN A 593 -41.67 -9.76 -1.43
CA GLN A 593 -41.04 -11.06 -1.15
C GLN A 593 -39.52 -10.89 -1.01
N PRO A 594 -38.84 -11.74 -0.21
CA PRO A 594 -37.40 -11.62 0.04
C PRO A 594 -36.52 -11.65 -1.23
N HIS A 595 -36.95 -12.37 -2.26
CA HIS A 595 -36.23 -12.49 -3.53
C HIS A 595 -36.45 -11.30 -4.49
N HIS A 596 -37.41 -10.40 -4.21
CA HIS A 596 -37.64 -9.22 -5.06
C HIS A 596 -36.47 -8.24 -4.97
N THR A 597 -36.27 -7.48 -6.06
CA THR A 597 -35.42 -6.30 -6.04
C THR A 597 -36.07 -5.25 -5.13
N ALA A 598 -35.30 -4.65 -4.22
CA ALA A 598 -35.74 -3.54 -3.38
C ALA A 598 -35.57 -2.22 -4.12
N TYR A 599 -34.40 -2.00 -4.71
CA TYR A 599 -34.09 -0.74 -5.39
C TYR A 599 -33.09 -0.93 -6.52
N ILE A 600 -33.08 0.04 -7.42
CA ILE A 600 -32.16 0.12 -8.56
C ILE A 600 -31.46 1.48 -8.54
N ILE A 601 -30.16 1.49 -8.29
CA ILE A 601 -29.36 2.73 -8.30
C ILE A 601 -28.36 2.70 -9.44
N PHE A 602 -28.35 3.74 -10.27
CA PHE A 602 -27.44 3.84 -11.40
C PHE A 602 -26.10 4.43 -11.00
N THR A 603 -25.01 3.73 -11.33
CA THR A 603 -23.63 4.20 -11.12
C THR A 603 -22.94 4.52 -12.44
N SER A 604 -21.79 5.22 -12.38
CA SER A 604 -21.00 5.55 -13.57
C SER A 604 -20.40 4.27 -14.20
N GLY A 605 -20.72 4.01 -15.47
CA GLY A 605 -20.21 2.86 -16.21
C GLY A 605 -18.90 3.18 -16.95
N SER A 606 -17.99 2.21 -17.04
CA SER A 606 -16.72 2.33 -17.79
C SER A 606 -16.91 2.54 -19.29
N THR A 607 -18.06 2.16 -19.84
CA THR A 607 -18.42 2.31 -21.26
C THR A 607 -19.02 3.68 -21.59
N GLY A 608 -19.20 4.56 -20.59
CA GLY A 608 -19.81 5.89 -20.75
C GLY A 608 -21.34 5.91 -20.61
N ARG A 609 -22.01 4.74 -20.59
CA ARG A 609 -23.44 4.60 -20.24
C ARG A 609 -23.54 4.17 -18.77
N PRO A 610 -24.39 4.82 -17.95
CA PRO A 610 -24.55 4.42 -16.55
C PRO A 610 -25.14 3.00 -16.46
N LYS A 611 -24.87 2.31 -15.35
CA LYS A 611 -25.32 0.92 -15.13
C LYS A 611 -26.18 0.85 -13.87
N GLY A 612 -27.38 0.28 -13.97
CA GLY A 612 -28.29 0.10 -12.84
C GLY A 612 -27.87 -1.07 -11.97
N VAL A 613 -27.58 -0.85 -10.70
CA VAL A 613 -27.29 -1.90 -9.71
C VAL A 613 -28.60 -2.33 -9.08
N MET A 614 -28.95 -3.61 -9.19
CA MET A 614 -30.17 -4.18 -8.60
C MET A 614 -29.85 -4.82 -7.25
N VAL A 615 -30.39 -4.25 -6.17
CA VAL A 615 -30.18 -4.79 -4.81
C VAL A 615 -31.44 -5.51 -4.35
N GLY A 616 -31.29 -6.75 -3.88
CA GLY A 616 -32.40 -7.58 -3.40
C GLY A 616 -32.91 -7.17 -2.01
N GLN A 617 -34.16 -7.53 -1.70
CA GLN A 617 -34.78 -7.30 -0.39
C GLN A 617 -33.97 -7.91 0.76
N THR A 618 -33.60 -9.19 0.67
CA THR A 618 -32.81 -9.85 1.73
C THR A 618 -31.47 -9.17 2.01
N ALA A 619 -30.79 -8.67 0.97
CA ALA A 619 -29.50 -7.99 1.11
C ALA A 619 -29.62 -6.70 1.94
N ILE A 620 -30.62 -5.86 1.64
CA ILE A 620 -30.84 -4.62 2.40
C ILE A 620 -31.42 -4.91 3.79
N VAL A 621 -32.23 -5.95 3.95
CA VAL A 621 -32.71 -6.40 5.27
C VAL A 621 -31.53 -6.78 6.17
N ASN A 622 -30.59 -7.59 5.69
CA ASN A 622 -29.37 -7.92 6.44
C ASN A 622 -28.63 -6.66 6.89
N ARG A 623 -28.41 -5.73 5.94
CA ARG A 623 -27.70 -4.46 6.20
C ARG A 623 -28.35 -3.63 7.31
N LEU A 624 -29.69 -3.55 7.35
CA LEU A 624 -30.41 -2.74 8.33
C LEU A 624 -30.53 -3.43 9.69
N LEU A 625 -30.78 -4.74 9.72
CA LEU A 625 -30.83 -5.50 10.97
C LEU A 625 -29.46 -5.52 11.66
N TRP A 626 -28.38 -5.67 10.90
CA TRP A 626 -27.03 -5.51 11.42
C TRP A 626 -26.82 -4.11 12.01
N MET A 627 -27.21 -3.05 11.29
CA MET A 627 -27.01 -1.67 11.75
C MET A 627 -27.79 -1.39 13.04
N GLN A 628 -29.03 -1.89 13.13
CA GLN A 628 -29.84 -1.77 14.33
C GLN A 628 -29.25 -2.55 15.51
N ASN A 629 -28.61 -3.69 15.27
CA ASN A 629 -27.95 -4.43 16.35
C ASN A 629 -26.69 -3.72 16.82
N HIS A 630 -25.85 -3.29 15.87
CA HIS A 630 -24.54 -2.73 16.15
C HIS A 630 -24.58 -1.27 16.64
N TYR A 631 -25.56 -0.50 16.17
CA TYR A 631 -25.77 0.91 16.53
C TYR A 631 -27.22 1.17 16.94
N PRO A 632 -27.71 0.62 18.07
CA PRO A 632 -29.14 0.61 18.36
C PRO A 632 -29.79 2.00 18.33
N LEU A 633 -30.81 2.16 17.49
CA LEU A 633 -31.76 3.25 17.59
C LEU A 633 -32.89 2.89 18.55
N THR A 634 -33.42 3.91 19.20
CA THR A 634 -34.60 3.86 20.06
C THR A 634 -35.66 4.86 19.58
N GLY A 635 -36.85 4.82 20.19
CA GLY A 635 -37.91 5.80 19.87
C GLY A 635 -37.58 7.25 20.22
N GLU A 636 -36.53 7.50 21.00
CA GLU A 636 -36.05 8.85 21.31
C GLU A 636 -35.12 9.43 20.22
N ASP A 637 -34.67 8.60 19.29
CA ASP A 637 -33.71 9.01 18.28
C ASP A 637 -34.38 9.70 17.09
N VAL A 638 -33.66 10.67 16.55
CA VAL A 638 -34.09 11.48 15.40
C VAL A 638 -33.03 11.33 14.31
N VAL A 639 -33.40 10.63 13.25
CA VAL A 639 -32.56 10.40 12.08
C VAL A 639 -32.80 11.52 11.06
N ALA A 640 -31.72 12.05 10.50
CA ALA A 640 -31.76 13.04 9.44
C ALA A 640 -31.84 12.39 8.05
N GLN A 641 -32.88 12.73 7.26
CA GLN A 641 -32.81 12.52 5.81
C GLN A 641 -32.04 13.68 5.18
N LYS A 642 -30.74 13.48 4.97
CA LYS A 642 -29.86 14.47 4.36
C LYS A 642 -29.42 14.02 2.97
N THR A 643 -29.21 12.73 2.78
CA THR A 643 -28.55 12.21 1.59
C THR A 643 -29.50 12.27 0.38
N PRO A 644 -29.03 12.70 -0.81
CA PRO A 644 -29.83 12.63 -2.02
C PRO A 644 -30.23 11.18 -2.35
N CYS A 645 -31.46 10.98 -2.81
CA CYS A 645 -32.01 9.64 -3.06
C CYS A 645 -31.27 8.84 -4.14
N SER A 646 -30.50 9.50 -5.00
CA SER A 646 -29.65 8.86 -6.02
C SER A 646 -28.40 8.18 -5.46
N PHE A 647 -28.11 8.33 -4.16
CA PHE A 647 -27.04 7.63 -3.46
C PHE A 647 -27.63 6.57 -2.54
N ASP A 648 -27.02 5.39 -2.53
CA ASP A 648 -27.41 4.22 -1.76
C ASP A 648 -27.35 4.43 -0.24
N VAL A 649 -26.48 5.31 0.25
CA VAL A 649 -26.47 5.74 1.66
C VAL A 649 -27.84 6.23 2.12
N SER A 650 -28.61 6.90 1.26
CA SER A 650 -29.95 7.36 1.63
C SER A 650 -30.92 6.22 1.98
N VAL A 651 -30.65 4.99 1.55
CA VAL A 651 -31.55 3.86 1.77
C VAL A 651 -31.71 3.56 3.27
N TRP A 652 -30.63 3.57 4.05
CA TRP A 652 -30.80 3.34 5.48
C TRP A 652 -31.47 4.54 6.17
N GLU A 653 -31.25 5.77 5.71
CA GLU A 653 -31.97 6.95 6.24
C GLU A 653 -33.49 6.78 6.02
N PHE A 654 -33.91 6.27 4.86
CA PHE A 654 -35.32 6.06 4.52
C PHE A 654 -36.01 4.90 5.23
N PHE A 655 -35.29 3.91 5.76
CA PHE A 655 -35.91 2.67 6.28
C PHE A 655 -35.51 2.33 7.71
N TRP A 656 -34.26 2.56 8.11
CA TRP A 656 -33.75 2.20 9.42
C TRP A 656 -34.53 2.79 10.62
N PRO A 657 -34.86 4.11 10.66
CA PRO A 657 -35.62 4.65 11.79
C PRO A 657 -36.96 3.93 11.99
N PHE A 658 -37.60 3.52 10.90
CA PHE A 658 -38.93 2.92 10.90
C PHE A 658 -38.97 1.46 11.31
N ILE A 659 -37.84 0.76 11.35
CA ILE A 659 -37.75 -0.58 11.94
C ILE A 659 -37.41 -0.55 13.44
N ALA A 660 -36.99 0.62 13.95
CA ALA A 660 -36.55 0.82 15.33
C ALA A 660 -37.53 1.64 16.20
N GLY A 661 -38.52 2.29 15.58
CA GLY A 661 -39.48 3.15 16.28
C GLY A 661 -39.04 4.61 16.40
N ALA A 662 -37.92 4.98 15.77
CA ALA A 662 -37.34 6.32 15.78
C ALA A 662 -38.10 7.28 14.83
N LYS A 663 -37.74 8.56 14.86
CA LYS A 663 -38.29 9.60 13.96
C LYS A 663 -37.32 9.89 12.81
N LEU A 664 -37.82 10.01 11.58
CA LEU A 664 -37.10 10.57 10.43
C LEU A 664 -37.56 12.02 10.19
N VAL A 665 -36.60 12.93 10.01
CA VAL A 665 -36.85 14.33 9.68
C VAL A 665 -36.22 14.70 8.34
N MET A 666 -36.96 15.39 7.49
CA MET A 666 -36.53 15.74 6.14
C MET A 666 -35.81 17.09 6.13
N ALA A 667 -34.56 17.12 5.66
CA ALA A 667 -33.88 18.38 5.40
C ALA A 667 -34.55 19.12 4.24
N GLU A 668 -34.39 20.44 4.17
CA GLU A 668 -34.80 21.23 3.01
C GLU A 668 -33.99 20.81 1.75
N PRO A 669 -34.53 21.00 0.54
CA PRO A 669 -33.78 20.82 -0.71
C PRO A 669 -32.48 21.64 -0.71
N GLU A 670 -31.42 21.11 -1.35
CA GLU A 670 -30.06 21.69 -1.39
C GLU A 670 -29.31 21.87 -0.05
N ALA A 671 -29.99 21.83 1.10
CA ALA A 671 -29.36 22.03 2.42
C ALA A 671 -28.20 21.06 2.72
N HIS A 672 -28.22 19.86 2.13
CA HIS A 672 -27.16 18.86 2.23
C HIS A 672 -25.76 19.32 1.76
N ARG A 673 -25.66 20.44 1.03
CA ARG A 673 -24.41 21.06 0.54
C ARG A 673 -24.02 22.32 1.32
N ASP A 674 -24.90 22.81 2.19
CA ASP A 674 -24.69 24.02 2.98
C ASP A 674 -24.50 23.65 4.46
N PRO A 675 -23.26 23.73 4.99
CA PRO A 675 -22.99 23.45 6.39
C PRO A 675 -23.82 24.27 7.38
N LEU A 676 -24.12 25.54 7.09
CA LEU A 676 -24.87 26.40 8.00
C LEU A 676 -26.33 25.98 8.08
N ALA A 677 -26.92 25.62 6.93
CA ALA A 677 -28.26 25.04 6.89
C ALA A 677 -28.33 23.71 7.68
N MET A 678 -27.27 22.90 7.64
CA MET A 678 -27.20 21.66 8.43
C MET A 678 -27.10 21.92 9.93
N GLN A 679 -26.34 22.94 10.37
CA GLN A 679 -26.30 23.32 11.78
C GLN A 679 -27.68 23.73 12.30
N GLN A 680 -28.42 24.54 11.53
CA GLN A 680 -29.78 24.96 11.87
C GLN A 680 -30.73 23.76 11.92
N PHE A 681 -30.68 22.91 10.90
CA PHE A 681 -31.51 21.72 10.81
C PHE A 681 -31.30 20.75 11.97
N PHE A 682 -30.05 20.49 12.36
CA PHE A 682 -29.76 19.61 13.50
C PHE A 682 -30.30 20.17 14.81
N ALA A 683 -30.13 21.48 15.05
CA ALA A 683 -30.63 22.15 16.24
C ALA A 683 -32.17 22.21 16.29
N GLU A 684 -32.82 22.49 15.15
CA GLU A 684 -34.27 22.65 15.04
C GLU A 684 -35.00 21.36 15.34
N TYR A 685 -34.53 20.24 14.80
CA TYR A 685 -35.19 18.94 14.93
C TYR A 685 -34.60 18.06 16.03
N GLY A 686 -33.51 18.49 16.67
CA GLY A 686 -32.80 17.71 17.69
C GLY A 686 -32.24 16.41 17.13
N VAL A 687 -31.59 16.47 15.96
CA VAL A 687 -31.08 15.28 15.26
C VAL A 687 -30.09 14.54 16.15
N THR A 688 -30.26 13.22 16.27
CA THR A 688 -29.34 12.35 17.02
C THR A 688 -28.46 11.51 16.10
N THR A 689 -28.92 11.25 14.87
CA THR A 689 -28.25 10.34 13.93
C THR A 689 -28.19 10.93 12.53
N THR A 690 -26.99 10.94 11.92
CA THR A 690 -26.79 11.50 10.57
C THR A 690 -25.59 10.88 9.86
N HIS A 691 -25.45 11.21 8.57
CA HIS A 691 -24.36 10.78 7.70
C HIS A 691 -23.54 11.97 7.19
N PHE A 692 -22.23 11.74 6.99
CA PHE A 692 -21.39 12.59 6.17
C PHE A 692 -20.55 11.77 5.18
N VAL A 693 -20.29 12.34 4.01
CA VAL A 693 -19.12 11.97 3.21
C VAL A 693 -17.90 12.68 3.83
N PRO A 694 -16.69 12.09 3.90
CA PRO A 694 -15.52 12.72 4.52
C PRO A 694 -15.23 14.16 4.03
N SER A 695 -15.32 14.42 2.72
CA SER A 695 -15.20 15.79 2.19
C SER A 695 -16.25 16.76 2.74
N MET A 696 -17.49 16.31 2.95
CA MET A 696 -18.56 17.14 3.53
C MET A 696 -18.39 17.27 5.05
N LEU A 697 -17.87 16.23 5.74
CA LEU A 697 -17.51 16.34 7.16
C LEU A 697 -16.45 17.43 7.35
N ALA A 698 -15.42 17.46 6.50
CA ALA A 698 -14.39 18.50 6.53
C ALA A 698 -14.99 19.90 6.34
N ALA A 699 -15.86 20.09 5.35
CA ALA A 699 -16.55 21.36 5.13
C ALA A 699 -17.47 21.75 6.31
N PHE A 700 -18.11 20.76 6.94
CA PHE A 700 -18.96 20.98 8.11
C PHE A 700 -18.13 21.38 9.33
N VAL A 701 -17.06 20.65 9.65
CA VAL A 701 -16.11 20.97 10.72
C VAL A 701 -15.51 22.36 10.54
N ALA A 702 -15.10 22.72 9.32
CA ALA A 702 -14.56 24.05 9.02
C ALA A 702 -15.57 25.20 9.26
N SER A 703 -16.87 24.91 9.28
CA SER A 703 -17.92 25.89 9.58
C SER A 703 -18.26 26.00 11.08
N LEU A 704 -17.63 25.18 11.93
CA LEU A 704 -17.90 25.11 13.36
C LEU A 704 -16.88 25.89 14.19
N THR A 705 -17.37 26.46 15.29
CA THR A 705 -16.57 26.84 16.45
C THR A 705 -17.02 26.01 17.65
N PRO A 706 -16.27 25.95 18.77
CA PRO A 706 -16.72 25.23 19.95
C PRO A 706 -18.11 25.68 20.46
N GLN A 707 -18.49 26.95 20.25
CA GLN A 707 -19.82 27.45 20.61
C GLN A 707 -20.90 26.95 19.66
N THR A 708 -20.70 27.05 18.34
CA THR A 708 -21.71 26.61 17.37
C THR A 708 -21.83 25.08 17.34
N ALA A 709 -20.73 24.35 17.58
CA ALA A 709 -20.74 22.90 17.77
C ALA A 709 -21.62 22.49 18.96
N ARG A 710 -21.46 23.13 20.12
CA ARG A 710 -22.32 22.87 21.29
C ARG A 710 -23.79 23.26 21.08
N GLN A 711 -24.07 24.20 20.19
CA GLN A 711 -25.46 24.61 19.91
C GLN A 711 -26.14 23.68 18.90
N SER A 712 -25.44 23.27 17.85
CA SER A 712 -26.02 22.54 16.71
C SER A 712 -25.82 21.03 16.75
N CYS A 713 -24.74 20.57 17.39
CA CYS A 713 -24.34 19.16 17.39
C CYS A 713 -24.55 18.48 18.74
N ALA A 714 -25.04 19.18 19.77
CA ALA A 714 -25.18 18.63 21.13
C ALA A 714 -26.16 17.45 21.23
N THR A 715 -27.09 17.31 20.29
CA THR A 715 -28.04 16.19 20.26
C THR A 715 -27.49 14.96 19.54
N LEU A 716 -26.39 15.10 18.79
CA LEU A 716 -25.82 13.99 18.02
C LEU A 716 -25.26 12.91 18.95
N LYS A 717 -25.73 11.68 18.74
CA LYS A 717 -25.28 10.48 19.44
C LYS A 717 -24.49 9.55 18.53
N GLN A 718 -24.79 9.53 17.23
CA GLN A 718 -24.18 8.63 16.26
C GLN A 718 -24.01 9.34 14.92
N VAL A 719 -22.78 9.43 14.42
CA VAL A 719 -22.48 9.96 13.10
C VAL A 719 -21.75 8.92 12.28
N PHE A 720 -22.20 8.73 11.04
CA PHE A 720 -21.59 7.78 10.11
C PHE A 720 -20.84 8.52 9.01
N CYS A 721 -19.68 7.99 8.63
CA CYS A 721 -18.91 8.46 7.49
C CYS A 721 -18.64 7.34 6.50
N SER A 722 -18.91 7.57 5.22
CA SER A 722 -18.59 6.61 4.15
C SER A 722 -18.46 7.26 2.78
N GLY A 723 -17.91 6.51 1.83
CA GLY A 723 -17.80 6.90 0.42
C GLY A 723 -16.43 7.44 -0.03
N GLU A 724 -15.54 7.77 0.92
CA GLU A 724 -14.13 8.16 0.70
C GLU A 724 -13.25 7.60 1.82
N ALA A 725 -11.93 7.64 1.65
CA ALA A 725 -11.00 7.41 2.75
C ALA A 725 -11.22 8.48 3.83
N LEU A 726 -11.40 8.07 5.09
CA LEU A 726 -11.70 8.95 6.21
C LEU A 726 -10.39 9.35 6.92
N PRO A 727 -9.95 10.63 6.87
CA PRO A 727 -8.70 11.05 7.50
C PRO A 727 -8.78 11.00 9.03
N ALA A 728 -7.76 10.42 9.68
CA ALA A 728 -7.75 10.27 11.14
C ALA A 728 -7.75 11.62 11.88
N ASP A 729 -7.01 12.62 11.37
CA ASP A 729 -6.96 13.95 11.98
C ASP A 729 -8.29 14.69 11.93
N LEU A 730 -9.05 14.51 10.85
CA LEU A 730 -10.42 15.06 10.74
C LEU A 730 -11.34 14.46 11.81
N CYS A 731 -11.22 13.16 12.08
CA CYS A 731 -11.97 12.50 13.15
C CYS A 731 -11.58 13.02 14.54
N ARG A 732 -10.30 13.28 14.78
CA ARG A 732 -9.81 13.86 16.04
C ARG A 732 -10.34 15.27 16.25
N GLU A 733 -10.38 16.08 15.19
CA GLU A 733 -10.97 17.42 15.23
C GLU A 733 -12.48 17.36 15.51
N TRP A 734 -13.21 16.47 14.83
CA TRP A 734 -14.63 16.20 15.11
C TRP A 734 -14.87 15.82 16.57
N GLN A 735 -14.08 14.88 17.10
CA GLN A 735 -14.17 14.42 18.48
C GLN A 735 -13.90 15.58 19.46
N GLN A 736 -12.92 16.42 19.18
CA GLN A 736 -12.58 17.57 20.02
C GLN A 736 -13.69 18.63 20.05
N LEU A 737 -14.35 18.88 18.91
CA LEU A 737 -15.40 19.89 18.81
C LEU A 737 -16.75 19.43 19.38
N THR A 738 -17.11 18.17 19.16
CA THR A 738 -18.47 17.68 19.42
C THR A 738 -18.55 16.61 20.51
N GLY A 739 -17.51 15.79 20.67
CA GLY A 739 -17.54 14.58 21.49
C GLY A 739 -18.49 13.48 20.99
N ALA A 740 -19.18 13.69 19.86
CA ALA A 740 -20.15 12.74 19.33
C ALA A 740 -19.44 11.55 18.67
N PRO A 741 -19.84 10.29 18.97
CA PRO A 741 -19.32 9.10 18.32
C PRO A 741 -19.40 9.17 16.80
N LEU A 742 -18.27 8.85 16.15
CA LEU A 742 -18.11 8.83 14.70
C LEU A 742 -17.71 7.42 14.26
N HIS A 743 -18.34 6.91 13.21
CA HIS A 743 -18.08 5.56 12.69
C HIS A 743 -17.73 5.61 11.21
N ASN A 744 -16.66 4.92 10.84
CA ASN A 744 -16.29 4.73 9.44
C ASN A 744 -17.01 3.50 8.89
N LEU A 745 -17.70 3.65 7.77
CA LEU A 745 -18.33 2.57 7.03
C LEU A 745 -17.80 2.53 5.61
N TYR A 746 -17.75 1.34 5.02
CA TYR A 746 -17.31 1.15 3.64
C TYR A 746 -18.20 0.14 2.93
N GLY A 747 -18.60 0.47 1.71
CA GLY A 747 -19.08 -0.49 0.73
C GLY A 747 -19.34 0.16 -0.63
N PRO A 748 -19.25 -0.63 -1.71
CA PRO A 748 -19.76 -0.23 -3.01
C PRO A 748 -21.28 -0.45 -3.10
N THR A 749 -21.93 0.23 -4.04
CA THR A 749 -23.37 0.07 -4.31
C THR A 749 -23.75 -1.37 -4.64
N GLU A 750 -22.83 -2.13 -5.23
CA GLU A 750 -22.98 -3.54 -5.54
C GLU A 750 -23.05 -4.48 -4.32
N ALA A 751 -22.96 -3.98 -3.08
CA ALA A 751 -23.01 -4.78 -1.86
C ALA A 751 -23.88 -4.17 -0.75
N ALA A 752 -25.08 -3.69 -1.13
CA ALA A 752 -26.11 -3.08 -0.28
C ALA A 752 -25.54 -2.08 0.75
N VAL A 753 -25.12 -0.94 0.23
CA VAL A 753 -24.63 0.24 0.97
C VAL A 753 -23.25 0.06 1.61
N ASP A 754 -23.14 -0.65 2.74
CA ASP A 754 -21.85 -0.80 3.47
C ASP A 754 -21.64 -2.24 3.94
N VAL A 755 -20.46 -2.79 3.69
CA VAL A 755 -20.03 -4.16 4.01
C VAL A 755 -19.05 -4.25 5.17
N SER A 756 -18.43 -3.14 5.57
CA SER A 756 -17.52 -3.12 6.71
C SER A 756 -17.67 -1.86 7.57
N TRP A 757 -17.19 -1.96 8.81
CA TRP A 757 -17.34 -0.93 9.84
C TRP A 757 -16.09 -0.81 10.73
N TYR A 758 -15.80 0.41 11.20
CA TYR A 758 -14.75 0.68 12.18
C TYR A 758 -15.08 1.89 13.07
N PRO A 759 -14.75 1.89 14.37
CA PRO A 759 -14.87 3.07 15.22
C PRO A 759 -13.88 4.17 14.80
N ALA A 760 -14.36 5.41 14.63
CA ALA A 760 -13.57 6.58 14.26
C ALA A 760 -13.57 7.64 15.38
N PHE A 761 -13.57 7.19 16.63
CA PHE A 761 -13.52 8.01 17.84
C PHE A 761 -12.86 7.19 18.96
N GLY A 762 -12.60 7.81 20.12
CA GLY A 762 -12.19 7.10 21.32
C GLY A 762 -10.80 6.43 21.24
N GLU A 763 -10.67 5.26 21.88
CA GLU A 763 -9.40 4.55 22.00
C GLU A 763 -8.92 4.00 20.65
N GLU A 764 -9.85 3.51 19.82
CA GLU A 764 -9.55 2.97 18.50
C GLU A 764 -8.93 4.05 17.61
N LEU A 765 -9.50 5.26 17.59
CA LEU A 765 -8.94 6.39 16.83
C LEU A 765 -7.56 6.83 17.36
N ALA A 766 -7.34 6.75 18.67
CA ALA A 766 -6.05 7.07 19.27
C ALA A 766 -4.95 6.07 18.87
N GLN A 767 -5.32 4.82 18.57
CA GLN A 767 -4.41 3.76 18.12
C GLN A 767 -4.10 3.81 16.61
N VAL A 768 -4.86 4.58 15.81
CA VAL A 768 -4.61 4.73 14.37
C VAL A 768 -3.30 5.50 14.12
N ARG A 769 -2.27 4.76 13.69
CA ARG A 769 -0.95 5.28 13.31
C ARG A 769 -0.91 5.83 11.87
N GLY A 770 -1.79 5.34 11.00
CA GLY A 770 -1.87 5.75 9.59
C GLY A 770 -2.59 7.09 9.40
N SER A 771 -2.59 7.60 8.16
CA SER A 771 -3.26 8.86 7.80
C SER A 771 -4.79 8.75 7.71
N SER A 772 -5.30 7.53 7.55
CA SER A 772 -6.73 7.26 7.37
C SER A 772 -7.22 6.19 8.33
N VAL A 773 -8.47 6.33 8.75
CA VAL A 773 -9.16 5.34 9.59
C VAL A 773 -9.38 4.06 8.77
N PRO A 774 -9.09 2.86 9.31
CA PRO A 774 -9.40 1.59 8.66
C PRO A 774 -10.87 1.50 8.23
N ILE A 775 -11.14 0.75 7.16
CA ILE A 775 -12.52 0.39 6.77
C ILE A 775 -13.07 -0.74 7.66
N GLY A 776 -12.19 -1.43 8.38
CA GLY A 776 -12.53 -2.24 9.54
C GLY A 776 -12.94 -3.67 9.23
N TYR A 777 -14.02 -4.11 9.86
CA TYR A 777 -14.44 -5.52 9.91
C TYR A 777 -15.74 -5.76 9.13
N PRO A 778 -15.97 -6.97 8.59
CA PRO A 778 -17.21 -7.27 7.89
C PRO A 778 -18.47 -7.12 8.77
N VAL A 779 -19.57 -6.75 8.14
CA VAL A 779 -20.92 -6.82 8.72
C VAL A 779 -21.43 -8.28 8.75
N TRP A 780 -22.63 -8.50 9.28
CA TRP A 780 -23.25 -9.84 9.30
C TRP A 780 -23.32 -10.47 7.91
N ASN A 781 -23.11 -11.79 7.88
CA ASN A 781 -23.25 -12.65 6.70
C ASN A 781 -22.46 -12.16 5.48
N THR A 782 -21.33 -11.49 5.74
CA THR A 782 -20.48 -10.84 4.75
C THR A 782 -19.03 -11.21 5.00
N GLY A 783 -18.29 -11.47 3.93
CA GLY A 783 -16.85 -11.75 3.99
C GLY A 783 -16.06 -10.74 3.17
N LEU A 784 -14.86 -10.40 3.67
CA LEU A 784 -13.87 -9.60 2.98
C LEU A 784 -12.71 -10.51 2.59
N ARG A 785 -12.26 -10.40 1.33
CA ARG A 785 -11.13 -11.17 0.82
C ARG A 785 -10.16 -10.27 0.10
N ILE A 786 -8.92 -10.32 0.55
CA ILE A 786 -7.84 -9.54 -0.02
C ILE A 786 -6.95 -10.55 -0.75
N LEU A 787 -7.00 -10.51 -2.08
CA LEU A 787 -6.35 -11.50 -2.93
C LEU A 787 -5.28 -10.83 -3.80
N ASP A 788 -4.28 -11.60 -4.16
CA ASP A 788 -3.29 -11.18 -5.16
C ASP A 788 -3.83 -11.32 -6.59
N ALA A 789 -2.97 -10.97 -7.56
CA ALA A 789 -3.27 -11.09 -8.99
C ALA A 789 -3.57 -12.54 -9.47
N MET A 790 -3.24 -13.55 -8.66
CA MET A 790 -3.41 -14.98 -8.93
C MET A 790 -4.58 -15.59 -8.13
N MET A 791 -5.38 -14.76 -7.43
CA MET A 791 -6.50 -15.18 -6.58
C MET A 791 -6.10 -15.94 -5.31
N HIS A 792 -4.83 -15.93 -4.89
CA HIS A 792 -4.46 -16.42 -3.56
C HIS A 792 -4.65 -15.31 -2.52
N PRO A 793 -5.00 -15.64 -1.27
CA PRO A 793 -5.14 -14.62 -0.25
C PRO A 793 -3.77 -14.14 0.22
N VAL A 794 -3.66 -12.83 0.44
CA VAL A 794 -2.39 -12.21 0.84
C VAL A 794 -2.21 -12.24 2.37
N PRO A 795 -0.97 -12.34 2.86
CA PRO A 795 -0.72 -12.23 4.30
C PRO A 795 -0.99 -10.81 4.84
N PRO A 796 -1.17 -10.65 6.16
CA PRO A 796 -1.30 -9.34 6.78
C PRO A 796 -0.16 -8.38 6.40
N GLY A 797 -0.50 -7.10 6.23
CA GLY A 797 0.43 -6.05 5.81
C GLY A 797 0.64 -5.92 4.30
N VAL A 798 0.39 -6.97 3.50
CA VAL A 798 0.54 -6.96 2.04
C VAL A 798 -0.71 -6.42 1.35
N ALA A 799 -0.52 -5.55 0.35
CA ALA A 799 -1.60 -4.99 -0.45
C ALA A 799 -2.18 -6.03 -1.41
N GLY A 800 -3.50 -6.13 -1.49
CA GLY A 800 -4.20 -6.99 -2.45
C GLY A 800 -5.49 -6.36 -2.97
N ASP A 801 -6.03 -6.94 -4.05
CA ASP A 801 -7.34 -6.57 -4.57
C ASP A 801 -8.43 -7.05 -3.60
N LEU A 802 -9.35 -6.15 -3.27
CA LEU A 802 -10.45 -6.44 -2.37
C LEU A 802 -11.65 -7.05 -3.11
N TYR A 803 -12.16 -8.11 -2.53
CA TYR A 803 -13.34 -8.83 -2.96
C TYR A 803 -14.34 -9.01 -1.82
N LEU A 804 -15.62 -9.02 -2.17
CA LEU A 804 -16.73 -9.11 -1.22
C LEU A 804 -17.56 -10.37 -1.47
N THR A 805 -17.97 -11.04 -0.39
CA THR A 805 -18.79 -12.26 -0.43
C THR A 805 -19.98 -12.15 0.52
N GLY A 806 -20.97 -13.02 0.34
CA GLY A 806 -22.09 -13.17 1.28
C GLY A 806 -23.42 -12.62 0.77
N ILE A 807 -24.42 -12.63 1.65
CA ILE A 807 -25.83 -12.40 1.27
C ILE A 807 -26.12 -10.95 0.86
N GLN A 808 -25.19 -10.05 1.15
CA GLN A 808 -25.34 -8.62 0.89
C GLN A 808 -24.99 -8.22 -0.55
N LEU A 809 -24.47 -9.15 -1.36
CA LEU A 809 -24.19 -8.90 -2.76
C LEU A 809 -25.47 -8.55 -3.55
N ALA A 810 -25.34 -7.59 -4.46
CA ALA A 810 -26.38 -7.24 -5.41
C ALA A 810 -26.74 -8.44 -6.31
N GLN A 811 -27.95 -8.39 -6.88
CA GLN A 811 -28.40 -9.38 -7.86
C GLN A 811 -27.51 -9.31 -9.11
N GLY A 812 -27.18 -8.10 -9.55
CA GLY A 812 -26.29 -7.82 -10.67
C GLY A 812 -26.55 -6.45 -11.29
N TYR A 813 -26.08 -6.26 -12.52
CA TYR A 813 -26.36 -5.06 -13.31
C TYR A 813 -27.57 -5.26 -14.22
N LEU A 814 -28.54 -4.35 -14.13
CA LEU A 814 -29.80 -4.36 -14.88
C LEU A 814 -29.55 -4.46 -16.39
N GLY A 815 -30.04 -5.53 -17.01
CA GLY A 815 -29.92 -5.78 -18.45
C GLY A 815 -28.49 -5.97 -18.96
N ARG A 816 -27.50 -6.16 -18.08
CA ARG A 816 -26.07 -6.24 -18.43
C ARG A 816 -25.40 -7.50 -17.88
N PRO A 817 -25.71 -8.68 -18.46
CA PRO A 817 -25.14 -9.95 -18.00
C PRO A 817 -23.63 -10.03 -18.22
N ASP A 818 -23.10 -9.36 -19.25
CA ASP A 818 -21.68 -9.23 -19.54
C ASP A 818 -20.90 -8.56 -18.41
N LEU A 819 -21.37 -7.39 -17.96
CA LEU A 819 -20.76 -6.66 -16.85
C LEU A 819 -20.95 -7.40 -15.53
N THR A 820 -22.08 -8.09 -15.38
CA THR A 820 -22.38 -8.87 -14.18
C THR A 820 -21.39 -10.02 -14.05
N ALA A 821 -21.20 -10.84 -15.09
CA ALA A 821 -20.23 -11.93 -15.08
C ALA A 821 -18.77 -11.44 -14.91
N SER A 822 -18.44 -10.22 -15.37
CA SER A 822 -17.09 -9.65 -15.23
C SER A 822 -16.76 -9.16 -13.81
N ARG A 823 -17.77 -8.84 -13.00
CA ARG A 823 -17.60 -8.26 -11.65
C ARG A 823 -18.06 -9.19 -10.53
N PHE A 824 -19.08 -9.99 -10.75
CA PHE A 824 -19.57 -11.04 -9.84
C PHE A 824 -19.03 -12.37 -10.35
N ILE A 825 -17.78 -12.65 -9.99
CA ILE A 825 -17.06 -13.84 -10.44
C ILE A 825 -17.34 -15.03 -9.52
N ALA A 826 -16.90 -16.22 -9.94
CA ALA A 826 -16.94 -17.40 -9.10
C ALA A 826 -16.01 -17.23 -7.89
N ASP A 827 -16.45 -17.77 -6.76
CA ASP A 827 -15.69 -17.81 -5.53
C ASP A 827 -14.86 -19.12 -5.47
N PRO A 828 -13.50 -19.07 -5.51
CA PRO A 828 -12.68 -20.27 -5.45
C PRO A 828 -12.57 -20.89 -4.04
N PHE A 829 -13.00 -20.18 -2.99
CA PHE A 829 -12.94 -20.61 -1.58
C PHE A 829 -14.30 -21.03 -1.01
N ALA A 830 -15.39 -20.77 -1.75
CA ALA A 830 -16.75 -21.22 -1.45
C ALA A 830 -17.44 -21.70 -2.74
N PRO A 831 -17.28 -22.99 -3.11
CA PRO A 831 -17.80 -23.52 -4.36
C PRO A 831 -19.32 -23.34 -4.50
N GLY A 832 -19.75 -22.78 -5.64
CA GLY A 832 -21.16 -22.48 -5.92
C GLY A 832 -21.57 -21.03 -5.59
N GLU A 833 -20.76 -20.33 -4.80
CA GLU A 833 -21.02 -18.94 -4.42
C GLU A 833 -20.38 -17.94 -5.39
N ARG A 834 -20.86 -16.69 -5.33
CA ARG A 834 -20.32 -15.56 -6.08
C ARG A 834 -19.47 -14.67 -5.19
N MET A 835 -18.51 -14.00 -5.81
CA MET A 835 -17.65 -12.99 -5.18
C MET A 835 -17.61 -11.73 -6.05
N TYR A 836 -17.79 -10.55 -5.43
CA TYR A 836 -17.77 -9.27 -6.13
C TYR A 836 -16.38 -8.63 -6.10
N ARG A 837 -15.84 -8.26 -7.28
CA ARG A 837 -14.57 -7.56 -7.44
C ARG A 837 -14.77 -6.04 -7.38
N THR A 838 -14.29 -5.40 -6.31
CA THR A 838 -14.52 -3.96 -6.06
C THR A 838 -13.65 -3.06 -6.94
N GLY A 839 -12.43 -3.52 -7.27
CA GLY A 839 -11.37 -2.71 -7.85
C GLY A 839 -10.68 -1.77 -6.84
N ASP A 840 -10.97 -1.95 -5.54
CA ASP A 840 -10.23 -1.31 -4.45
C ASP A 840 -9.02 -2.19 -4.08
N VAL A 841 -7.93 -1.53 -3.70
CA VAL A 841 -6.73 -2.18 -3.15
C VAL A 841 -6.72 -1.92 -1.65
N ALA A 842 -6.51 -2.98 -0.87
CA ALA A 842 -6.58 -2.95 0.58
C ALA A 842 -5.56 -3.92 1.21
N ARG A 843 -5.43 -3.90 2.54
CA ARG A 843 -4.65 -4.88 3.30
C ARG A 843 -5.21 -5.14 4.69
N TRP A 844 -4.87 -6.29 5.27
CA TRP A 844 -5.16 -6.59 6.67
C TRP A 844 -4.12 -5.96 7.60
N LEU A 845 -4.56 -5.37 8.70
CA LEU A 845 -3.73 -4.91 9.81
C LEU A 845 -3.54 -6.03 10.86
N ASP A 846 -2.64 -5.79 11.81
CA ASP A 846 -2.32 -6.71 12.91
C ASP A 846 -3.54 -7.06 13.78
N ASN A 847 -4.43 -6.11 14.02
CA ASN A 847 -5.69 -6.30 14.72
C ASN A 847 -6.79 -6.96 13.88
N GLY A 848 -6.51 -7.29 12.61
CA GLY A 848 -7.47 -7.90 11.68
C GLY A 848 -8.43 -6.90 11.02
N ALA A 849 -8.29 -5.59 11.26
CA ALA A 849 -9.03 -4.58 10.51
C ALA A 849 -8.48 -4.45 9.09
N VAL A 850 -9.33 -4.11 8.12
CA VAL A 850 -8.90 -3.79 6.76
C VAL A 850 -8.57 -2.31 6.62
N GLU A 851 -7.40 -1.99 6.06
CA GLU A 851 -7.01 -0.66 5.64
C GLU A 851 -7.19 -0.50 4.12
N TYR A 852 -7.83 0.59 3.70
CA TYR A 852 -7.99 0.95 2.28
C TYR A 852 -6.74 1.68 1.78
N LEU A 853 -6.22 1.28 0.62
CA LEU A 853 -4.99 1.84 0.03
C LEU A 853 -5.22 2.61 -1.27
N GLY A 854 -6.28 2.29 -2.02
CA GLY A 854 -6.55 2.96 -3.29
C GLY A 854 -7.39 2.13 -4.26
N ARG A 855 -7.19 2.38 -5.55
CA ARG A 855 -7.91 1.74 -6.67
C ARG A 855 -6.94 1.05 -7.61
N SER A 856 -7.31 -0.12 -8.12
CA SER A 856 -6.59 -0.82 -9.20
C SER A 856 -7.12 -0.46 -10.60
N ASP A 857 -8.15 0.39 -10.70
CA ASP A 857 -8.72 0.88 -11.96
C ASP A 857 -8.89 2.41 -12.01
N ASP A 858 -9.33 2.91 -13.18
CA ASP A 858 -9.52 4.35 -13.47
C ASP A 858 -10.73 5.02 -12.78
N GLN A 859 -11.31 4.36 -11.77
CA GLN A 859 -12.41 4.93 -11.00
C GLN A 859 -11.87 5.85 -9.88
N LEU A 860 -12.45 7.03 -9.77
CA LEU A 860 -12.12 8.03 -8.75
C LEU A 860 -13.35 8.32 -7.89
N LYS A 861 -13.12 8.60 -6.61
CA LYS A 861 -14.11 9.21 -5.72
C LYS A 861 -13.78 10.69 -5.63
N ILE A 862 -14.67 11.54 -6.13
CA ILE A 862 -14.53 13.00 -6.04
C ILE A 862 -15.68 13.50 -5.18
N ARG A 863 -15.39 13.91 -3.94
CA ARG A 863 -16.38 14.36 -2.95
C ARG A 863 -17.47 13.31 -2.72
N GLY A 864 -17.07 12.05 -2.60
CA GLY A 864 -17.94 10.86 -2.37
C GLY A 864 -18.65 10.32 -3.61
N ALA A 865 -18.74 11.09 -4.70
CA ALA A 865 -19.34 10.64 -5.93
C ALA A 865 -18.36 9.82 -6.78
N ALA A 866 -18.84 8.69 -7.31
CA ALA A 866 -18.02 7.80 -8.14
C ALA A 866 -17.97 8.27 -9.61
N TYR A 867 -16.76 8.57 -10.08
CA TYR A 867 -16.46 8.93 -11.46
C TYR A 867 -15.46 7.96 -12.08
N ARG A 868 -15.41 7.87 -13.41
CA ARG A 868 -14.36 7.14 -14.14
C ARG A 868 -13.75 8.06 -15.20
N THR A 869 -12.42 8.08 -15.34
CA THR A 869 -11.71 9.01 -16.23
C THR A 869 -11.75 8.60 -17.71
N GLY A 870 -12.23 7.40 -18.02
CA GLY A 870 -12.09 6.77 -19.33
C GLY A 870 -12.64 7.52 -20.56
N ARG A 871 -13.43 8.60 -20.43
CA ARG A 871 -14.13 9.18 -21.59
C ARG A 871 -14.50 10.67 -21.63
N ASN A 872 -13.86 11.58 -20.87
CA ASN A 872 -13.91 13.00 -21.30
C ASN A 872 -13.33 13.17 -22.72
N ARG A 873 -12.43 12.27 -23.17
CA ARG A 873 -11.92 12.23 -24.56
C ARG A 873 -12.95 11.85 -25.63
N SER A 874 -14.06 11.15 -25.31
CA SER A 874 -15.03 10.72 -26.34
C SER A 874 -16.19 11.69 -26.56
N ARG A 875 -16.58 12.45 -25.53
CA ARG A 875 -17.51 13.59 -25.71
C ARG A 875 -16.81 14.72 -26.46
N ASP A 876 -15.52 14.96 -26.19
CA ASP A 876 -14.70 15.91 -26.94
C ASP A 876 -14.45 15.47 -28.40
N ALA A 877 -14.38 14.16 -28.68
CA ALA A 877 -14.24 13.64 -30.04
C ALA A 877 -15.53 13.74 -30.88
N GLY A 878 -16.69 13.91 -30.23
CA GLY A 878 -17.98 14.17 -30.88
C GLY A 878 -18.24 15.66 -31.19
N ALA A 879 -17.48 16.56 -30.56
CA ALA A 879 -17.42 17.96 -30.96
C ALA A 879 -16.52 18.08 -32.20
N ALA A 880 -17.06 18.60 -33.30
CA ALA A 880 -16.29 18.85 -34.51
C ALA A 880 -15.07 19.75 -34.19
N GLY A 881 -13.87 19.17 -34.13
CA GLY A 881 -12.61 19.92 -34.01
C GLY A 881 -11.61 19.46 -32.94
N CYS A 882 -11.94 18.55 -32.01
CA CYS A 882 -11.01 18.21 -30.92
C CYS A 882 -10.32 16.85 -31.13
N ARG A 883 -9.04 16.85 -31.56
CA ARG A 883 -8.28 15.60 -31.80
C ARG A 883 -7.51 15.07 -30.58
N THR A 884 -7.23 15.88 -29.56
CA THR A 884 -6.62 15.41 -28.29
C THR A 884 -6.76 16.48 -27.20
N SER A 885 -7.38 16.14 -26.07
CA SER A 885 -7.38 16.94 -24.84
C SER A 885 -6.20 16.51 -23.93
N ARG A 886 -5.20 17.38 -23.78
CA ARG A 886 -4.16 17.30 -22.73
C ARG A 886 -4.60 18.23 -21.60
N TYR A 887 -5.03 17.64 -20.48
CA TYR A 887 -5.30 18.24 -19.15
C TYR A 887 -6.37 19.35 -19.08
N PRO A 888 -7.46 19.17 -18.31
CA PRO A 888 -8.13 20.31 -17.71
C PRO A 888 -7.31 20.76 -16.49
N ARG A 889 -6.72 21.96 -16.56
CA ARG A 889 -6.34 22.69 -15.34
C ARG A 889 -7.63 22.96 -14.58
N LEU A 890 -7.79 22.34 -13.42
CA LEU A 890 -8.75 22.76 -12.41
C LEU A 890 -8.25 24.09 -11.86
N CYS A 891 -8.97 25.17 -12.15
CA CYS A 891 -8.89 26.40 -11.39
C CYS A 891 -9.94 26.30 -10.27
N ASP A 892 -9.45 26.48 -9.03
CA ASP A 892 -10.11 26.86 -7.76
C ASP A 892 -11.51 26.30 -7.42
#